data_AF-A0A9D0VDJ9-F1
#
_entry.id   AF-A0A9D0VDJ9-F1
#
_cell.length_a   1.000
_cell.length_b   1.000
_cell.length_c   1.000
_cell.angle_alpha   90.00
_cell.angle_beta   90.00
_cell.angle_gamma   90.00
#
_symmetry.space_group_name_H-M   'P 1'
#
loop_
_entity.id
_entity.type
_entity.pdbx_description
1 polymer ?
#
loop_
_entity_poly.entity_id
_entity_poly.type
_entity_poly.pdbx_seq_one_letter_code
_entity_poly.pdbx_strand_id
1 'polypeptide(L)'
;MRVIVQVVVLAGLVGGCTFVSRAEYEAQLLERDEDGDGVTIGEGDCDDADDTVYSGQTEIPYDGKDNDCLGDGDLVDVDEDGFIAVQAGGPDCRDSDPDVRPTAADIPYDGIDADCAANNDFDADGDGWIKEDISPSDVIAYQRAWNAVFELKYGDCDDFDATAWPGAGGEVPYDGIDTDCDGGDDFDADGDGYPIPDDCLDQTNPLLAVAPEEVYPGAVDLPYDGIDTDCGEDNDFDVDGDGYFQDVHTPDYIDYINTYGYDLDASGGDCDDMDPAVFPGALETLGDAIDRDCDEQVDGALFEEAGLLWEDPAGLVLETTSDHLILALSAARLDDGVNVLNNVVTTLVFDGHLGSGEAPQQQLIAVGPDQGQPLDAGVALASTGGSGFLVGSVDARSGGRTFTMLQEASLAGSLFSFSQTSPLFYSGGSFAPIEAELRHQSEGWLWSCGDTTLQATRATDLATASATVAFPVTGCFTDSATRGTACGTTECTTFDFDPSSPTLTLAPTQPWGAAGWRHVHRHGSLIVAADPSTGASIVGPSSTVSILGGEPVLHLDAVASGGLWLVAAITEPASAPRGVVIGYGPAGGPIQTVPLDDIDPLRPGLVPLEVAIAASSDRVMLAITLDDNGSDDVLAWSVYEHP
;
A
#
# COMPACT_ATOMS: atom_id res chain seq x y z
N MET A 1 -130.42 -19.53 50.70
CA MET A 1 -131.41 -19.37 51.78
C MET A 1 -131.10 -20.41 52.85
N ARG A 2 -130.78 -19.92 54.07
CA ARG A 2 -130.66 -20.63 55.37
C ARG A 2 -129.42 -21.51 55.58
N VAL A 3 -128.40 -21.11 56.36
CA VAL A 3 -128.35 -20.68 57.79
C VAL A 3 -128.66 -21.83 58.75
N ILE A 4 -127.57 -22.33 59.37
CA ILE A 4 -127.34 -22.56 60.81
C ILE A 4 -128.49 -23.23 61.59
N VAL A 5 -128.17 -24.37 62.24
CA VAL A 5 -128.32 -24.68 63.68
C VAL A 5 -127.67 -26.06 63.89
N GLN A 6 -126.39 -26.15 64.26
CA GLN A 6 -125.83 -26.12 65.63
C GLN A 6 -126.50 -27.12 66.62
N VAL A 7 -125.80 -28.21 66.94
CA VAL A 7 -125.02 -28.38 68.20
C VAL A 7 -125.91 -28.75 69.38
N VAL A 8 -125.94 -30.05 69.71
CA VAL A 8 -125.71 -30.59 71.07
C VAL A 8 -125.21 -32.03 70.91
N VAL A 9 -124.23 -32.43 71.72
CA VAL A 9 -123.73 -33.79 71.98
C VAL A 9 -122.56 -34.28 71.11
N LEU A 10 -121.34 -33.87 71.48
CA LEU A 10 -120.18 -34.79 71.53
C LEU A 10 -119.05 -34.20 72.39
N ALA A 11 -119.23 -34.22 73.72
CA ALA A 11 -118.17 -33.94 74.68
C ALA A 11 -117.81 -35.24 75.40
N GLY A 12 -116.72 -35.88 74.96
CA GLY A 12 -116.16 -37.06 75.61
C GLY A 12 -115.38 -37.90 74.61
N LEU A 13 -114.06 -37.67 74.52
CA LEU A 13 -112.98 -38.64 74.19
C LEU A 13 -111.71 -37.97 73.61
N VAL A 14 -111.03 -37.07 74.35
CA VAL A 14 -109.59 -36.80 74.13
C VAL A 14 -108.94 -36.39 75.45
N GLY A 15 -108.51 -37.37 76.25
CA GLY A 15 -107.69 -37.16 77.45
C GLY A 15 -106.37 -37.88 77.25
N GLY A 16 -105.36 -37.14 76.78
CA GLY A 16 -104.04 -37.71 76.47
C GLY A 16 -102.98 -36.74 75.94
N CYS A 17 -103.28 -35.44 75.78
CA CYS A 17 -102.24 -34.45 75.50
C CYS A 17 -101.88 -33.74 76.80
N THR A 18 -100.76 -34.12 77.43
CA THR A 18 -100.06 -33.21 78.34
C THR A 18 -99.60 -32.02 77.51
N PHE A 19 -100.16 -30.85 77.76
CA PHE A 19 -99.66 -29.60 77.20
C PHE A 19 -98.26 -29.38 77.77
N VAL A 20 -97.22 -29.74 77.02
CA VAL A 20 -95.86 -29.27 77.29
C VAL A 20 -95.86 -27.79 76.92
N SER A 21 -95.47 -26.93 77.85
CA SER A 21 -95.33 -25.51 77.53
C SER A 21 -94.22 -25.33 76.50
N ARG A 22 -94.31 -24.28 75.68
CA ARG A 22 -93.26 -23.98 74.69
C ARG A 22 -91.87 -23.91 75.33
N ALA A 23 -91.77 -23.38 76.55
CA ALA A 23 -90.53 -23.30 77.30
C ALA A 23 -90.00 -24.68 77.73
N GLU A 24 -90.87 -25.63 78.11
CA GLU A 24 -90.45 -26.99 78.45
C GLU A 24 -90.05 -27.80 77.20
N TYR A 25 -90.68 -27.55 76.06
CA TYR A 25 -90.30 -28.15 74.78
C TYR A 25 -88.96 -27.60 74.28
N GLU A 26 -88.77 -26.27 74.34
CA GLU A 26 -87.49 -25.63 73.99
C GLU A 26 -86.35 -26.07 74.94
N ALA A 27 -86.62 -26.27 76.23
CA ALA A 27 -85.61 -26.81 77.16
C ALA A 27 -85.23 -28.27 76.87
N GLN A 28 -86.19 -29.10 76.44
CA GLN A 28 -85.92 -30.49 76.05
C GLN A 28 -85.12 -30.61 74.75
N LEU A 29 -85.25 -29.64 73.83
CA LEU A 29 -84.46 -29.61 72.61
C LEU A 29 -82.99 -29.27 72.86
N LEU A 30 -82.66 -28.57 73.96
CA LEU A 30 -81.28 -28.25 74.32
C LEU A 30 -80.55 -29.39 75.05
N GLU A 31 -81.27 -30.40 75.54
CA GLU A 31 -80.72 -31.59 76.22
C GLU A 31 -80.73 -32.84 75.34
N ARG A 32 -81.14 -32.70 74.07
CA ARG A 32 -81.15 -33.79 73.10
C ARG A 32 -79.83 -33.77 72.34
N ASP A 33 -79.28 -34.97 72.18
CA ASP A 33 -78.10 -35.33 71.39
C ASP A 33 -78.64 -36.33 70.35
N GLU A 34 -78.86 -35.87 69.11
CA GLU A 34 -79.54 -36.62 68.05
C GLU A 34 -78.59 -37.47 67.19
N ASP A 35 -77.31 -37.09 67.06
CA ASP A 35 -76.27 -37.84 66.35
C ASP A 35 -75.40 -38.76 67.24
N GLY A 36 -75.38 -38.54 68.56
CA GLY A 36 -74.72 -39.38 69.55
C GLY A 36 -73.24 -39.08 69.78
N ASP A 37 -72.75 -37.89 69.42
CA ASP A 37 -71.36 -37.45 69.65
C ASP A 37 -71.05 -37.11 71.12
N GLY A 38 -72.10 -36.94 71.93
CA GLY A 38 -72.03 -36.60 73.34
C GLY A 38 -72.02 -35.10 73.66
N VAL A 39 -72.33 -34.23 72.70
CA VAL A 39 -72.49 -32.77 72.83
C VAL A 39 -73.91 -32.41 72.35
N THR A 40 -74.68 -31.67 73.15
CA THR A 40 -76.02 -31.23 72.71
C THR A 40 -75.99 -29.84 72.06
N ILE A 41 -77.06 -29.46 71.36
CA ILE A 41 -77.30 -28.07 70.91
C ILE A 41 -77.08 -27.04 72.04
N GLY A 42 -77.45 -27.38 73.27
CA GLY A 42 -77.29 -26.51 74.44
C GLY A 42 -75.85 -26.39 74.94
N GLU A 43 -74.98 -27.32 74.54
CA GLU A 43 -73.57 -27.42 74.92
C GLU A 43 -72.62 -26.88 73.85
N GLY A 44 -73.11 -26.51 72.67
CA GLY A 44 -72.34 -25.84 71.61
C GLY A 44 -72.25 -26.60 70.29
N ASP A 45 -73.05 -27.64 70.10
CA ASP A 45 -73.22 -28.30 68.81
C ASP A 45 -74.17 -27.47 67.90
N CYS A 46 -73.71 -27.20 66.68
CA CYS A 46 -74.40 -26.38 65.68
C CYS A 46 -75.14 -27.19 64.61
N ASP A 47 -74.93 -28.51 64.53
CA ASP A 47 -75.68 -29.45 63.68
C ASP A 47 -75.84 -30.83 64.36
N ASP A 48 -76.80 -30.91 65.30
CA ASP A 48 -77.25 -32.10 66.10
C ASP A 48 -77.62 -33.35 65.29
N ALA A 49 -77.44 -33.34 63.97
CA ALA A 49 -77.62 -34.47 63.07
C ALA A 49 -76.29 -35.02 62.50
N ASP A 50 -75.14 -34.44 62.85
CA ASP A 50 -73.82 -34.75 62.29
C ASP A 50 -72.74 -34.85 63.39
N ASP A 51 -72.33 -36.08 63.70
CA ASP A 51 -71.36 -36.41 64.77
C ASP A 51 -69.92 -35.88 64.55
N THR A 52 -69.70 -35.14 63.46
CA THR A 52 -68.45 -34.46 63.13
C THR A 52 -68.47 -32.95 63.35
N VAL A 53 -69.60 -32.38 63.80
CA VAL A 53 -69.84 -30.93 63.91
C VAL A 53 -70.18 -30.55 65.34
N TYR A 54 -69.21 -30.07 66.12
CA TYR A 54 -69.44 -29.63 67.49
C TYR A 54 -68.31 -28.75 68.03
N SER A 55 -68.64 -27.93 69.04
CA SER A 55 -67.67 -27.04 69.67
C SER A 55 -66.41 -27.77 70.19
N GLY A 56 -65.23 -27.36 69.70
CA GLY A 56 -63.93 -27.91 70.08
C GLY A 56 -63.36 -28.98 69.15
N GLN A 57 -64.04 -29.27 68.03
CA GLN A 57 -63.40 -29.93 66.88
C GLN A 57 -62.30 -29.07 66.25
N THR A 58 -61.49 -29.69 65.40
CA THR A 58 -60.60 -28.96 64.48
C THR A 58 -61.33 -28.82 63.15
N GLU A 59 -61.37 -27.60 62.62
CA GLU A 59 -61.96 -27.33 61.32
C GLU A 59 -61.28 -28.16 60.21
N ILE A 60 -62.09 -28.75 59.33
CA ILE A 60 -61.62 -29.52 58.17
C ILE A 60 -61.85 -28.66 56.93
N PRO A 61 -60.78 -28.15 56.30
CA PRO A 61 -60.93 -27.28 55.14
C PRO A 61 -61.72 -27.92 54.00
N TYR A 62 -62.62 -27.12 53.41
CA TYR A 62 -63.36 -27.40 52.19
C TYR A 62 -64.35 -28.58 52.26
N ASP A 63 -64.79 -28.97 53.46
CA ASP A 63 -65.81 -30.03 53.64
C ASP A 63 -67.26 -29.51 53.60
N GLY A 64 -67.42 -28.19 53.57
CA GLY A 64 -68.69 -27.46 53.50
C GLY A 64 -69.42 -27.33 54.84
N LYS A 65 -68.79 -27.66 55.97
CA LYS A 65 -69.35 -27.60 57.32
C LYS A 65 -68.60 -26.55 58.16
N ASP A 66 -69.17 -26.20 59.29
CA ASP A 66 -68.53 -25.42 60.36
C ASP A 66 -68.22 -26.45 61.47
N ASN A 67 -67.17 -27.25 61.31
CA ASN A 67 -66.93 -28.41 62.16
C ASN A 67 -66.75 -28.03 63.64
N ASP A 68 -66.13 -26.88 63.92
CA ASP A 68 -65.84 -26.41 65.27
C ASP A 68 -66.89 -25.45 65.87
N CYS A 69 -67.94 -25.12 65.10
CA CYS A 69 -69.08 -24.31 65.49
C CYS A 69 -68.72 -22.90 66.02
N LEU A 70 -67.63 -22.31 65.54
CA LEU A 70 -67.22 -20.95 65.92
C LEU A 70 -67.99 -19.85 65.16
N GLY A 71 -68.78 -20.22 64.15
CA GLY A 71 -69.69 -19.32 63.43
C GLY A 71 -69.01 -18.49 62.33
N ASP A 72 -67.79 -18.86 61.95
CA ASP A 72 -67.03 -18.41 60.79
C ASP A 72 -67.27 -19.29 59.55
N GLY A 73 -67.85 -20.48 59.71
CA GLY A 73 -68.18 -21.39 58.61
C GLY A 73 -67.00 -22.30 58.25
N ASP A 74 -67.09 -22.96 57.09
CA ASP A 74 -66.00 -23.79 56.56
C ASP A 74 -64.72 -22.97 56.34
N LEU A 75 -63.57 -23.57 56.68
CA LEU A 75 -62.26 -22.97 56.44
C LEU A 75 -61.92 -23.05 54.94
N VAL A 76 -62.17 -21.94 54.24
CA VAL A 76 -62.02 -21.84 52.79
C VAL A 76 -60.78 -21.05 52.34
N ASP A 77 -59.99 -20.56 53.28
CA ASP A 77 -58.73 -19.80 53.13
C ASP A 77 -57.78 -20.29 54.23
N VAL A 78 -56.93 -21.27 53.92
CA VAL A 78 -56.10 -22.02 54.90
C VAL A 78 -54.82 -21.28 55.28
N ASP A 79 -54.27 -20.44 54.40
CA ASP A 79 -53.03 -19.69 54.65
C ASP A 79 -53.25 -18.23 55.07
N GLU A 80 -54.51 -17.78 55.13
CA GLU A 80 -54.98 -16.48 55.61
C GLU A 80 -54.48 -15.30 54.77
N ASP A 81 -54.28 -15.51 53.47
CA ASP A 81 -53.85 -14.46 52.56
C ASP A 81 -55.01 -13.59 52.01
N GLY A 82 -56.25 -14.02 52.28
CA GLY A 82 -57.49 -13.34 51.93
C GLY A 82 -58.14 -13.82 50.62
N PHE A 83 -57.62 -14.87 49.99
CA PHE A 83 -58.20 -15.50 48.82
C PHE A 83 -58.78 -16.88 49.15
N ILE A 84 -59.83 -17.26 48.42
CA ILE A 84 -60.54 -18.53 48.66
C ILE A 84 -59.96 -19.60 47.75
N ALA A 85 -59.71 -20.80 48.29
CA ALA A 85 -59.25 -21.97 47.57
C ALA A 85 -60.10 -22.30 46.33
N VAL A 86 -59.46 -22.80 45.27
CA VAL A 86 -60.14 -23.36 44.09
C VAL A 86 -61.07 -24.52 44.49
N GLN A 87 -60.71 -25.32 45.51
CA GLN A 87 -61.55 -26.41 46.04
C GLN A 87 -62.88 -25.88 46.61
N ALA A 88 -62.88 -24.68 47.17
CA ALA A 88 -64.06 -23.99 47.69
C ALA A 88 -64.73 -23.06 46.65
N GLY A 89 -64.26 -23.08 45.40
CA GLY A 89 -64.81 -22.29 44.29
C GLY A 89 -64.26 -20.86 44.20
N GLY A 90 -63.19 -20.55 44.91
CA GLY A 90 -62.46 -19.30 44.79
C GLY A 90 -61.31 -19.36 43.77
N PRO A 91 -60.53 -18.26 43.67
CA PRO A 91 -59.48 -18.11 42.67
C PRO A 91 -58.09 -18.61 43.09
N ASP A 92 -57.88 -19.07 44.33
CA ASP A 92 -56.56 -19.47 44.81
C ASP A 92 -56.19 -20.90 44.40
N CYS A 93 -55.17 -21.01 43.55
CA CYS A 93 -54.66 -22.25 43.00
C CYS A 93 -53.78 -23.04 43.99
N ARG A 94 -53.28 -22.44 45.07
CA ARG A 94 -52.56 -23.12 46.17
C ARG A 94 -52.79 -22.42 47.52
N ASP A 95 -53.98 -22.65 48.07
CA ASP A 95 -54.47 -22.15 49.38
C ASP A 95 -53.66 -22.51 50.65
N SER A 96 -52.52 -23.19 50.50
CA SER A 96 -51.64 -23.54 51.62
C SER A 96 -50.33 -22.74 51.61
N ASP A 97 -50.20 -21.81 50.67
CA ASP A 97 -49.00 -21.07 50.35
C ASP A 97 -49.36 -19.59 50.12
N PRO A 98 -49.20 -18.71 51.14
CA PRO A 98 -49.73 -17.35 51.11
C PRO A 98 -48.99 -16.45 50.10
N ASP A 99 -47.91 -16.94 49.47
CA ASP A 99 -47.20 -16.26 48.39
C ASP A 99 -47.81 -16.57 47.00
N VAL A 100 -48.70 -17.57 46.90
CA VAL A 100 -49.36 -18.00 45.67
C VAL A 100 -50.83 -17.61 45.74
N ARG A 101 -51.18 -16.54 45.03
CA ARG A 101 -52.51 -15.94 45.13
C ARG A 101 -52.82 -15.03 43.97
N PRO A 102 -54.10 -14.81 43.66
CA PRO A 102 -54.49 -13.82 42.66
C PRO A 102 -53.84 -12.47 42.94
N THR A 103 -53.30 -11.83 41.90
CA THR A 103 -52.57 -10.55 41.97
C THR A 103 -51.18 -10.60 42.63
N ALA A 104 -50.65 -11.79 42.96
CA ALA A 104 -49.22 -11.93 43.21
C ALA A 104 -48.42 -11.49 41.97
N ALA A 105 -47.15 -11.14 42.16
CA ALA A 105 -46.25 -10.92 41.04
C ALA A 105 -45.71 -12.27 40.62
N ASP A 106 -45.94 -12.64 39.36
CA ASP A 106 -45.41 -13.85 38.77
C ASP A 106 -44.02 -13.59 38.17
N ILE A 107 -43.07 -14.47 38.48
CA ILE A 107 -41.67 -14.33 38.05
C ILE A 107 -41.40 -15.41 37.01
N PRO A 108 -41.14 -15.05 35.73
CA PRO A 108 -40.87 -16.04 34.71
C PRO A 108 -39.71 -16.98 35.07
N TYR A 109 -39.86 -18.24 34.68
CA TYR A 109 -38.91 -19.35 34.81
C TYR A 109 -38.61 -19.84 36.23
N ASP A 110 -39.45 -19.51 37.23
CA ASP A 110 -39.26 -20.02 38.59
C ASP A 110 -40.05 -21.31 38.89
N GLY A 111 -40.89 -21.74 37.94
CA GLY A 111 -41.71 -22.95 38.00
C GLY A 111 -42.98 -22.80 38.83
N ILE A 112 -43.35 -21.59 39.22
CA ILE A 112 -44.50 -21.27 40.08
C ILE A 112 -45.50 -20.46 39.25
N ASP A 113 -46.80 -20.81 39.35
CA ASP A 113 -47.88 -19.93 38.89
C ASP A 113 -48.29 -19.10 40.10
N ALA A 114 -47.56 -18.01 40.36
CA ALA A 114 -47.72 -17.29 41.62
C ALA A 114 -49.05 -16.53 41.66
N ASP A 115 -49.55 -16.07 40.52
CA ASP A 115 -50.74 -15.21 40.44
C ASP A 115 -52.03 -15.96 40.06
N CYS A 116 -51.94 -17.28 39.86
CA CYS A 116 -53.03 -18.17 39.48
C CYS A 116 -53.73 -17.75 38.17
N ALA A 117 -53.04 -17.01 37.29
CA ALA A 117 -53.59 -16.53 36.03
C ALA A 117 -53.54 -17.61 34.92
N ALA A 118 -52.91 -18.76 35.18
CA ALA A 118 -52.66 -19.81 34.20
C ALA A 118 -51.96 -19.29 32.93
N ASN A 119 -51.17 -18.22 33.09
CA ASN A 119 -50.13 -17.79 32.15
C ASN A 119 -49.03 -18.85 32.11
N ASN A 120 -48.19 -18.78 31.08
CA ASN A 120 -47.13 -19.74 30.87
C ASN A 120 -45.83 -19.17 31.47
N ASP A 121 -45.32 -19.80 32.52
CA ASP A 121 -44.08 -19.42 33.20
C ASP A 121 -42.83 -19.46 32.30
N PHE A 122 -42.91 -20.13 31.15
CA PHE A 122 -41.80 -20.26 30.20
C PHE A 122 -41.92 -19.36 28.96
N ASP A 123 -42.95 -18.50 28.89
CA ASP A 123 -43.25 -17.59 27.76
C ASP A 123 -43.47 -16.19 28.37
N ALA A 124 -42.36 -15.48 28.61
CA ALA A 124 -42.36 -14.27 29.42
C ALA A 124 -42.99 -13.06 28.72
N ASP A 125 -43.00 -13.04 27.39
CA ASP A 125 -43.59 -11.98 26.58
C ASP A 125 -45.02 -12.28 26.05
N GLY A 126 -45.44 -13.55 26.09
CA GLY A 126 -46.79 -14.00 25.79
C GLY A 126 -47.08 -14.22 24.30
N ASP A 127 -46.07 -14.45 23.46
CA ASP A 127 -46.24 -14.65 22.02
C ASP A 127 -46.60 -16.11 21.63
N GLY A 128 -46.45 -17.05 22.58
CA GLY A 128 -46.73 -18.47 22.44
C GLY A 128 -45.55 -19.35 21.98
N TRP A 129 -44.35 -18.79 21.92
CA TRP A 129 -43.09 -19.49 21.72
C TRP A 129 -42.29 -19.51 23.03
N ILE A 130 -41.38 -20.49 23.13
CA ILE A 130 -40.47 -20.61 24.27
C ILE A 130 -39.07 -20.96 23.79
N LYS A 131 -38.05 -20.64 24.59
CA LYS A 131 -36.65 -20.95 24.27
C LYS A 131 -36.42 -22.45 24.02
N GLU A 132 -35.54 -22.76 23.06
CA GLU A 132 -35.20 -24.16 22.70
C GLU A 132 -34.52 -24.92 23.86
N ASP A 133 -33.84 -24.23 24.76
CA ASP A 133 -33.11 -24.84 25.88
C ASP A 133 -34.00 -25.21 27.08
N ILE A 134 -35.29 -24.86 27.05
CA ILE A 134 -36.27 -25.28 28.06
C ILE A 134 -36.55 -26.78 27.92
N SER A 135 -36.30 -27.53 29.00
CA SER A 135 -36.53 -28.97 29.02
C SER A 135 -38.03 -29.29 28.92
N PRO A 136 -38.44 -30.19 28.00
CA PRO A 136 -39.82 -30.69 27.97
C PRO A 136 -40.29 -31.32 29.28
N SER A 137 -39.36 -31.81 30.12
CA SER A 137 -39.72 -32.33 31.45
C SER A 137 -40.24 -31.26 32.40
N ASP A 138 -39.73 -30.04 32.27
CA ASP A 138 -39.97 -28.94 33.22
C ASP A 138 -41.31 -28.30 32.90
N VAL A 139 -41.60 -28.12 31.61
CA VAL A 139 -42.94 -27.82 31.10
C VAL A 139 -43.97 -28.84 31.62
N ILE A 140 -43.71 -30.14 31.44
CA ILE A 140 -44.64 -31.18 31.89
C ILE A 140 -44.81 -31.16 33.41
N ALA A 141 -43.75 -30.84 34.15
CA ALA A 141 -43.82 -30.72 35.61
C ALA A 141 -44.70 -29.53 36.02
N TYR A 142 -44.51 -28.36 35.40
CA TYR A 142 -45.32 -27.16 35.62
C TYR A 142 -46.80 -27.39 35.30
N GLN A 143 -47.11 -27.90 34.09
CA GLN A 143 -48.49 -28.20 33.68
C GLN A 143 -49.19 -29.18 34.64
N ARG A 144 -48.44 -30.12 35.23
CA ARG A 144 -48.98 -31.04 36.25
C ARG A 144 -49.14 -30.38 37.62
N ALA A 145 -48.21 -29.53 38.02
CA ALA A 145 -48.22 -28.86 39.32
C ALA A 145 -49.35 -27.84 39.41
N TRP A 146 -49.62 -27.13 38.32
CA TRP A 146 -50.52 -25.97 38.28
C TRP A 146 -51.78 -26.20 37.43
N ASN A 147 -51.97 -27.41 36.88
CA ASN A 147 -53.10 -27.75 36.02
C ASN A 147 -53.26 -26.81 34.80
N ALA A 148 -52.14 -26.25 34.33
CA ALA A 148 -52.08 -25.36 33.17
C ALA A 148 -52.19 -26.15 31.84
N VAL A 149 -52.84 -25.56 30.83
CA VAL A 149 -53.05 -26.18 29.51
C VAL A 149 -52.74 -25.18 28.39
N PHE A 150 -51.58 -25.34 27.76
CA PHE A 150 -51.13 -24.54 26.62
C PHE A 150 -50.42 -25.40 25.56
N GLU A 151 -50.49 -25.01 24.28
CA GLU A 151 -49.71 -25.61 23.19
C GLU A 151 -48.41 -24.82 23.04
N LEU A 152 -47.27 -25.51 23.04
CA LEU A 152 -45.96 -24.88 22.95
C LEU A 152 -45.36 -25.03 21.57
N LYS A 153 -44.68 -23.98 21.15
CA LYS A 153 -43.72 -24.01 20.06
C LYS A 153 -42.36 -23.62 20.63
N TYR A 154 -41.31 -24.23 20.10
CA TYR A 154 -39.93 -24.03 20.54
C TYR A 154 -39.17 -23.22 19.51
N GLY A 155 -38.14 -22.51 19.94
CA GLY A 155 -37.19 -21.82 19.06
C GLY A 155 -37.19 -20.31 19.21
N ASP A 156 -37.82 -19.78 20.26
CA ASP A 156 -37.69 -18.36 20.63
C ASP A 156 -36.22 -18.06 21.00
N CYS A 157 -35.67 -17.02 20.39
CA CYS A 157 -34.32 -16.54 20.59
C CYS A 157 -34.24 -15.38 21.60
N ASP A 158 -35.31 -14.62 21.80
CA ASP A 158 -35.46 -13.61 22.85
C ASP A 158 -36.88 -13.52 23.45
N ASP A 159 -37.16 -14.44 24.37
CA ASP A 159 -38.43 -14.58 25.13
C ASP A 159 -38.87 -13.37 25.98
N PHE A 160 -38.14 -12.25 25.92
CA PHE A 160 -38.58 -10.97 26.48
C PHE A 160 -39.10 -10.00 25.41
N ASP A 161 -39.07 -10.38 24.13
CA ASP A 161 -39.52 -9.61 22.97
C ASP A 161 -40.51 -10.42 22.12
N ALA A 162 -41.80 -10.12 22.27
CA ALA A 162 -42.89 -10.77 21.54
C ALA A 162 -42.85 -10.59 20.00
N THR A 163 -41.83 -9.91 19.46
CA THR A 163 -41.56 -9.83 18.03
C THR A 163 -40.51 -10.84 17.54
N ALA A 164 -39.74 -11.46 18.43
CA ALA A 164 -38.63 -12.36 18.14
C ALA A 164 -39.04 -13.84 18.21
N TRP A 165 -39.47 -14.43 17.10
CA TRP A 165 -39.90 -15.85 17.08
C TRP A 165 -39.82 -16.51 15.70
N PRO A 166 -39.70 -17.86 15.64
CA PRO A 166 -39.62 -18.61 14.37
C PRO A 166 -40.71 -18.31 13.35
N GLY A 167 -40.33 -17.55 12.30
CA GLY A 167 -41.21 -17.14 11.21
C GLY A 167 -41.98 -15.84 11.46
N ALA A 168 -41.51 -14.99 12.39
CA ALA A 168 -41.87 -13.59 12.44
C ALA A 168 -41.57 -12.92 11.08
N GLY A 169 -42.39 -11.95 10.68
CA GLY A 169 -42.23 -11.30 9.39
C GLY A 169 -41.70 -9.88 9.55
N GLY A 170 -40.59 -9.56 8.88
CA GLY A 170 -40.07 -8.20 8.79
C GLY A 170 -38.88 -7.96 9.71
N GLU A 171 -37.78 -8.64 9.41
CA GLU A 171 -36.47 -8.34 9.99
C GLU A 171 -36.06 -6.90 9.66
N VAL A 172 -35.48 -6.24 10.66
CA VAL A 172 -34.92 -4.89 10.53
C VAL A 172 -33.42 -5.05 10.61
N PRO A 173 -32.69 -4.95 9.49
CA PRO A 173 -31.26 -5.19 9.51
C PRO A 173 -30.49 -4.24 10.45
N TYR A 174 -29.48 -4.79 11.11
CA TYR A 174 -28.51 -4.16 12.01
C TYR A 174 -29.09 -3.52 13.27
N ASP A 175 -30.26 -3.97 13.73
CA ASP A 175 -30.77 -3.56 15.03
C ASP A 175 -30.31 -4.49 16.17
N GLY A 176 -29.63 -5.58 15.83
CA GLY A 176 -29.09 -6.55 16.78
C GLY A 176 -30.10 -7.60 17.21
N ILE A 177 -31.28 -7.63 16.58
CA ILE A 177 -32.41 -8.50 16.92
C ILE A 177 -32.71 -9.42 15.73
N ASP A 178 -32.32 -10.68 15.88
CA ASP A 178 -32.79 -11.78 15.03
C ASP A 178 -34.30 -11.97 15.27
N THR A 179 -35.11 -11.30 14.45
CA THR A 179 -36.56 -11.20 14.67
C THR A 179 -37.27 -12.52 14.36
N ASP A 180 -36.76 -13.30 13.43
CA ASP A 180 -37.41 -14.55 13.03
C ASP A 180 -36.72 -15.83 13.55
N CYS A 181 -35.70 -15.67 14.39
CA CYS A 181 -34.97 -16.71 15.12
C CYS A 181 -34.47 -17.86 14.22
N ASP A 182 -34.18 -17.58 12.95
CA ASP A 182 -33.66 -18.57 12.02
C ASP A 182 -32.12 -18.65 12.04
N GLY A 183 -31.48 -17.73 12.78
CA GLY A 183 -30.04 -17.60 12.93
C GLY A 183 -29.34 -16.91 11.76
N GLY A 184 -30.10 -16.29 10.86
CA GLY A 184 -29.67 -15.51 9.71
C GLY A 184 -29.71 -13.98 9.88
N ASP A 185 -29.24 -13.33 8.83
CA ASP A 185 -29.78 -12.11 8.17
C ASP A 185 -29.81 -10.74 8.90
N ASP A 186 -29.60 -10.61 10.22
CA ASP A 186 -29.44 -9.26 10.85
C ASP A 186 -28.16 -8.53 10.36
N PHE A 187 -27.24 -9.26 9.75
CA PHE A 187 -25.96 -8.72 9.25
C PHE A 187 -25.78 -8.81 7.73
N ASP A 188 -26.76 -9.30 6.98
CA ASP A 188 -26.76 -9.50 5.53
C ASP A 188 -28.16 -9.09 5.01
N ALA A 189 -28.34 -7.80 4.78
CA ALA A 189 -29.63 -7.19 4.53
C ALA A 189 -30.11 -7.35 3.08
N ASP A 190 -29.20 -7.61 2.14
CA ASP A 190 -29.55 -7.84 0.74
C ASP A 190 -29.63 -9.33 0.34
N GLY A 191 -29.11 -10.22 1.19
CA GLY A 191 -29.27 -11.66 1.10
C GLY A 191 -28.35 -12.32 0.08
N ASP A 192 -27.18 -11.75 -0.18
CA ASP A 192 -26.18 -12.31 -1.08
C ASP A 192 -25.25 -13.34 -0.41
N GLY A 193 -25.30 -13.42 0.93
CA GLY A 193 -24.53 -14.34 1.76
C GLY A 193 -23.28 -13.74 2.41
N TYR A 194 -23.04 -12.43 2.28
CA TYR A 194 -21.88 -11.73 2.86
C TYR A 194 -22.31 -10.69 3.91
N PRO A 195 -21.79 -10.74 5.13
CA PRO A 195 -22.19 -9.79 6.17
C PRO A 195 -21.46 -8.44 6.07
N ILE A 196 -22.02 -7.35 6.60
CA ILE A 196 -21.44 -5.97 6.66
C ILE A 196 -19.91 -5.86 6.82
N PRO A 197 -19.21 -6.67 7.66
CA PRO A 197 -17.75 -6.53 7.78
C PRO A 197 -16.98 -6.90 6.51
N ASP A 198 -17.57 -7.74 5.68
CA ASP A 198 -16.99 -8.26 4.44
C ASP A 198 -17.69 -7.65 3.20
N ASP A 199 -18.91 -7.11 3.35
CA ASP A 199 -19.68 -6.48 2.26
C ASP A 199 -19.68 -4.94 2.34
N CYS A 200 -19.26 -4.32 1.24
CA CYS A 200 -19.13 -2.88 1.06
C CYS A 200 -20.44 -2.19 0.61
N LEU A 201 -21.49 -2.95 0.23
CA LEU A 201 -22.82 -2.41 -0.10
C LEU A 201 -23.99 -3.31 0.34
N ASP A 202 -24.17 -3.46 1.63
CA ASP A 202 -25.22 -4.34 2.17
C ASP A 202 -26.65 -3.71 2.14
N GLN A 203 -26.77 -2.44 1.73
CA GLN A 203 -28.07 -1.78 1.59
C GLN A 203 -28.11 -0.85 0.39
N THR A 204 -29.33 -0.58 -0.10
CA THR A 204 -29.53 0.34 -1.22
C THR A 204 -28.92 1.71 -0.96
N ASN A 205 -27.87 2.04 -1.70
CA ASN A 205 -27.27 3.36 -1.73
C ASN A 205 -27.84 4.17 -2.91
N PRO A 206 -28.59 5.27 -2.69
CA PRO A 206 -29.17 6.06 -3.78
C PRO A 206 -28.17 6.73 -4.72
N LEU A 207 -26.88 6.76 -4.34
CA LEU A 207 -25.80 7.32 -5.15
C LEU A 207 -25.22 6.29 -6.13
N LEU A 208 -25.39 4.99 -5.84
CA LEU A 208 -24.88 3.90 -6.65
C LEU A 208 -25.98 3.34 -7.55
N ALA A 209 -25.63 3.02 -8.79
CA ALA A 209 -26.55 2.49 -9.80
C ALA A 209 -26.49 0.95 -9.90
N VAL A 210 -26.20 0.28 -8.80
CA VAL A 210 -26.07 -1.18 -8.66
C VAL A 210 -27.04 -1.69 -7.59
N ALA A 211 -27.49 -2.92 -7.75
CA ALA A 211 -28.26 -3.57 -6.69
C ALA A 211 -27.29 -4.01 -5.58
N PRO A 212 -27.64 -3.84 -4.29
CA PRO A 212 -26.82 -4.30 -3.16
C PRO A 212 -26.33 -5.74 -3.35
N GLU A 213 -27.25 -6.65 -3.70
CA GLU A 213 -26.97 -8.09 -3.86
C GLU A 213 -26.03 -8.45 -5.03
N GLU A 214 -25.56 -7.46 -5.81
CA GLU A 214 -24.58 -7.61 -6.88
C GLU A 214 -23.15 -7.22 -6.45
N VAL A 215 -22.98 -6.65 -5.25
CA VAL A 215 -21.72 -6.15 -4.71
C VAL A 215 -21.29 -7.03 -3.54
N TYR A 216 -20.21 -7.79 -3.71
CA TYR A 216 -19.73 -8.73 -2.69
C TYR A 216 -18.31 -9.21 -2.95
N PRO A 217 -17.60 -9.69 -1.91
CA PRO A 217 -16.29 -10.32 -2.07
C PRO A 217 -16.23 -11.40 -3.16
N GLY A 218 -15.47 -11.09 -4.21
CA GLY A 218 -15.25 -11.96 -5.37
C GLY A 218 -16.32 -11.88 -6.47
N ALA A 219 -17.16 -10.85 -6.46
CA ALA A 219 -17.91 -10.42 -7.63
C ALA A 219 -16.97 -10.05 -8.79
N VAL A 220 -17.52 -9.80 -9.98
CA VAL A 220 -16.71 -9.31 -11.10
C VAL A 220 -16.72 -7.80 -11.04
N ASP A 221 -15.57 -7.19 -10.77
CA ASP A 221 -15.44 -5.74 -10.82
C ASP A 221 -15.14 -5.24 -12.23
N LEU A 222 -15.85 -4.18 -12.64
CA LEU A 222 -15.75 -3.61 -13.98
C LEU A 222 -15.11 -2.23 -13.90
N PRO A 223 -13.99 -2.00 -14.60
CA PRO A 223 -13.28 -0.75 -14.48
C PRO A 223 -14.09 0.45 -15.01
N TYR A 224 -13.88 1.59 -14.37
CA TYR A 224 -14.39 2.92 -14.70
C TYR A 224 -15.91 3.13 -14.55
N ASP A 225 -16.60 2.29 -13.77
CA ASP A 225 -18.03 2.49 -13.48
C ASP A 225 -18.31 3.15 -12.12
N GLY A 226 -17.25 3.39 -11.34
CA GLY A 226 -17.26 4.03 -10.04
C GLY A 226 -17.82 3.15 -8.92
N ILE A 227 -17.92 1.84 -9.13
CA ILE A 227 -18.45 0.88 -8.17
C ILE A 227 -17.35 -0.11 -7.83
N ASP A 228 -17.05 -0.25 -6.53
CA ASP A 228 -16.19 -1.34 -6.02
C ASP A 228 -17.08 -2.58 -5.87
N THR A 229 -17.24 -3.36 -6.96
CA THR A 229 -18.23 -4.43 -6.99
C THR A 229 -17.77 -5.64 -6.18
N ASP A 230 -16.45 -5.87 -6.08
CA ASP A 230 -15.90 -7.04 -5.40
C ASP A 230 -15.36 -6.77 -3.99
N CYS A 231 -15.55 -5.54 -3.50
CA CYS A 231 -15.06 -5.06 -2.20
C CYS A 231 -13.55 -5.26 -2.04
N GLY A 232 -12.81 -5.15 -3.14
CA GLY A 232 -11.37 -5.38 -3.24
C GLY A 232 -10.52 -4.25 -2.67
N GLU A 233 -11.12 -3.07 -2.47
CA GLU A 233 -10.43 -1.81 -2.18
C GLU A 233 -9.36 -1.45 -3.24
N ASP A 234 -9.45 -2.00 -4.44
CA ASP A 234 -8.68 -1.58 -5.59
C ASP A 234 -9.28 -0.32 -6.23
N ASN A 235 -8.43 0.44 -6.90
CA ASN A 235 -8.86 1.69 -7.51
C ASN A 235 -9.50 1.37 -8.87
N ASP A 236 -10.82 1.57 -8.96
CA ASP A 236 -11.62 1.37 -10.18
C ASP A 236 -11.10 2.16 -11.42
N PHE A 237 -10.29 3.19 -11.18
CA PHE A 237 -9.71 4.03 -12.24
C PHE A 237 -8.24 3.75 -12.54
N ASP A 238 -7.56 2.85 -11.80
CA ASP A 238 -6.17 2.43 -12.03
C ASP A 238 -6.15 0.95 -12.42
N VAL A 239 -6.43 0.68 -13.69
CA VAL A 239 -6.76 -0.67 -14.18
C VAL A 239 -5.56 -1.60 -14.23
N ASP A 240 -4.36 -1.05 -14.39
CA ASP A 240 -3.12 -1.83 -14.43
C ASP A 240 -2.35 -1.86 -13.10
N GLY A 241 -2.73 -1.02 -12.13
CA GLY A 241 -2.29 -1.04 -10.75
C GLY A 241 -0.92 -0.40 -10.52
N ASP A 242 -0.54 0.59 -11.33
CA ASP A 242 0.74 1.30 -11.20
C ASP A 242 0.68 2.54 -10.29
N GLY A 243 -0.52 2.91 -9.84
CA GLY A 243 -0.78 4.06 -8.97
C GLY A 243 -1.18 5.33 -9.71
N TYR A 244 -1.40 5.28 -11.02
CA TYR A 244 -1.84 6.41 -11.82
C TYR A 244 -3.16 6.11 -12.55
N PHE A 245 -3.88 7.18 -12.90
CA PHE A 245 -5.11 7.07 -13.68
C PHE A 245 -5.25 8.20 -14.70
N GLN A 246 -6.06 8.01 -15.72
CA GLN A 246 -6.25 9.05 -16.74
C GLN A 246 -6.94 10.32 -16.19
N ASP A 247 -6.42 11.49 -16.54
CA ASP A 247 -6.94 12.80 -16.10
C ASP A 247 -8.45 13.00 -16.36
N VAL A 248 -9.00 12.34 -17.40
CA VAL A 248 -10.42 12.40 -17.74
C VAL A 248 -11.32 11.88 -16.61
N HIS A 249 -10.81 10.97 -15.78
CA HIS A 249 -11.52 10.35 -14.67
C HIS A 249 -11.36 11.08 -13.34
N THR A 250 -10.61 12.18 -13.27
CA THR A 250 -10.41 12.96 -12.03
C THR A 250 -11.72 13.31 -11.28
N PRO A 251 -12.81 13.75 -11.96
CA PRO A 251 -14.06 14.01 -11.25
C PRO A 251 -14.70 12.75 -10.67
N ASP A 252 -14.63 11.64 -11.39
CA ASP A 252 -15.25 10.36 -11.02
C ASP A 252 -14.46 9.70 -9.88
N TYR A 253 -13.12 9.76 -9.91
CA TYR A 253 -12.23 9.34 -8.83
C TYR A 253 -12.49 10.10 -7.51
N ILE A 254 -12.74 11.42 -7.59
CA ILE A 254 -13.11 12.20 -6.40
C ILE A 254 -14.45 11.73 -5.82
N ASP A 255 -15.43 11.44 -6.68
CA ASP A 255 -16.74 10.94 -6.24
C ASP A 255 -16.63 9.52 -5.64
N TYR A 256 -15.77 8.67 -6.21
CA TYR A 256 -15.45 7.33 -5.69
C TYR A 256 -14.83 7.38 -4.28
N ILE A 257 -13.77 8.18 -4.08
CA ILE A 257 -13.18 8.39 -2.75
C ILE A 257 -14.20 8.94 -1.75
N ASN A 258 -15.04 9.89 -2.16
CA ASN A 258 -16.06 10.44 -1.27
C ASN A 258 -17.15 9.42 -0.91
N THR A 259 -17.39 8.43 -1.78
CA THR A 259 -18.39 7.38 -1.58
C THR A 259 -17.89 6.31 -0.63
N TYR A 260 -16.67 5.79 -0.85
CA TYR A 260 -16.15 4.65 -0.10
C TYR A 260 -15.14 5.01 1.00
N GLY A 261 -14.51 6.19 0.93
CA GLY A 261 -13.58 6.68 1.93
C GLY A 261 -12.17 6.08 1.87
N TYR A 262 -11.84 5.39 0.77
CA TYR A 262 -10.51 4.84 0.52
C TYR A 262 -9.48 5.93 0.24
N ASP A 263 -8.29 5.81 0.79
CA ASP A 263 -7.14 6.69 0.52
C ASP A 263 -6.12 5.89 -0.30
N LEU A 264 -6.36 5.80 -1.62
CA LEU A 264 -5.65 4.85 -2.51
C LEU A 264 -4.32 5.38 -3.07
N ASP A 265 -3.84 6.54 -2.61
CA ASP A 265 -2.56 7.18 -3.02
C ASP A 265 -2.32 7.22 -4.55
N ALA A 266 -3.40 7.24 -5.35
CA ALA A 266 -3.32 7.28 -6.81
C ALA A 266 -3.38 8.71 -7.36
N SER A 267 -2.63 8.97 -8.43
CA SER A 267 -2.46 10.29 -9.04
C SER A 267 -2.94 10.33 -10.50
N GLY A 268 -3.52 11.45 -10.92
CA GLY A 268 -3.89 11.64 -12.33
C GLY A 268 -2.66 11.81 -13.25
N GLY A 269 -2.87 11.67 -14.55
CA GLY A 269 -1.90 12.02 -15.59
C GLY A 269 -1.50 10.86 -16.50
N ASP A 270 -2.08 9.69 -16.30
CA ASP A 270 -1.82 8.53 -17.14
C ASP A 270 -2.43 8.68 -18.54
N CYS A 271 -1.63 8.32 -19.54
CA CYS A 271 -1.95 8.35 -20.96
C CYS A 271 -2.30 6.96 -21.53
N ASP A 272 -1.99 5.85 -20.85
CA ASP A 272 -2.42 4.48 -21.19
C ASP A 272 -2.60 3.57 -19.95
N ASP A 273 -3.72 3.76 -19.26
CA ASP A 273 -4.25 3.04 -18.09
C ASP A 273 -4.39 1.51 -18.21
N MET A 274 -3.98 0.93 -19.33
CA MET A 274 -4.00 -0.51 -19.56
C MET A 274 -2.58 -1.11 -19.58
N ASP A 275 -1.54 -0.30 -19.44
CA ASP A 275 -0.14 -0.70 -19.47
C ASP A 275 0.64 -0.10 -18.29
N PRO A 276 0.99 -0.90 -17.26
CA PRO A 276 1.61 -0.43 -16.02
C PRO A 276 3.08 0.04 -16.19
N ALA A 277 3.53 0.16 -17.44
CA ALA A 277 4.80 0.75 -17.83
C ALA A 277 4.63 2.18 -18.40
N VAL A 278 3.41 2.69 -18.51
CA VAL A 278 3.05 4.01 -19.03
C VAL A 278 2.41 4.80 -17.89
N PHE A 279 3.14 5.75 -17.30
CA PHE A 279 2.66 6.60 -16.23
C PHE A 279 3.55 7.84 -16.07
N PRO A 280 3.07 8.94 -15.46
CA PRO A 280 3.88 10.11 -15.16
C PRO A 280 5.22 9.81 -14.47
N GLY A 281 6.33 10.02 -15.18
CA GLY A 281 7.69 9.76 -14.69
C GLY A 281 8.22 8.33 -14.93
N ALA A 282 7.53 7.51 -15.72
CA ALA A 282 8.06 6.27 -16.27
C ALA A 282 9.33 6.51 -17.11
N LEU A 283 10.12 5.47 -17.36
CA LEU A 283 11.31 5.60 -18.20
C LEU A 283 10.94 5.40 -19.68
N GLU A 284 11.25 6.39 -20.51
CA GLU A 284 11.14 6.28 -21.97
C GLU A 284 11.95 5.09 -22.53
N THR A 285 11.29 4.25 -23.32
CA THR A 285 11.99 3.25 -24.15
C THR A 285 12.23 3.88 -25.51
N LEU A 286 13.45 4.34 -25.73
CA LEU A 286 13.84 5.00 -26.98
C LEU A 286 13.41 4.15 -28.19
N GLY A 287 12.59 4.73 -29.07
CA GLY A 287 12.28 4.21 -30.40
C GLY A 287 11.09 3.26 -30.50
N ASP A 288 10.22 3.15 -29.50
CA ASP A 288 8.99 2.36 -29.61
C ASP A 288 7.74 3.17 -29.89
N ALA A 289 7.90 4.50 -29.95
CA ALA A 289 6.86 5.45 -30.23
C ALA A 289 5.69 5.41 -29.24
N ILE A 290 5.97 5.04 -27.98
CA ILE A 290 5.05 5.10 -26.85
C ILE A 290 5.59 6.16 -25.89
N ASP A 291 4.81 7.23 -25.71
CA ASP A 291 5.00 8.21 -24.63
C ASP A 291 4.70 7.52 -23.30
N ARG A 292 5.76 7.08 -22.60
CA ARG A 292 5.61 6.33 -21.34
C ARG A 292 5.48 7.26 -20.17
N ASP A 293 6.17 8.38 -20.17
CA ASP A 293 6.14 9.32 -19.06
C ASP A 293 5.01 10.35 -19.15
N CYS A 294 4.17 10.23 -20.19
CA CYS A 294 2.98 11.03 -20.45
C CYS A 294 3.27 12.54 -20.52
N ASP A 295 4.46 12.90 -20.99
CA ASP A 295 4.92 14.29 -21.12
C ASP A 295 4.71 14.88 -22.54
N GLU A 296 4.01 14.12 -23.40
CA GLU A 296 3.79 14.36 -24.84
C GLU A 296 5.04 14.12 -25.72
N GLN A 297 6.12 13.52 -25.18
CA GLN A 297 7.33 13.17 -25.91
C GLN A 297 7.50 11.66 -26.01
N VAL A 298 7.44 11.19 -27.25
CA VAL A 298 7.13 9.80 -27.57
C VAL A 298 8.36 8.86 -27.57
N ASP A 299 9.57 9.42 -27.49
CA ASP A 299 10.85 8.73 -27.41
C ASP A 299 11.92 9.77 -27.04
N GLY A 300 12.51 9.73 -25.84
CA GLY A 300 13.52 10.70 -25.38
C GLY A 300 14.53 11.11 -26.47
N ALA A 301 14.88 12.40 -26.56
CA ALA A 301 15.46 13.03 -27.75
C ALA A 301 16.64 12.27 -28.43
N LEU A 302 16.32 11.41 -29.41
CA LEU A 302 17.26 10.99 -30.44
C LEU A 302 17.63 12.22 -31.29
N PHE A 303 18.92 12.60 -31.30
CA PHE A 303 19.43 13.88 -31.84
C PHE A 303 19.11 14.17 -33.33
N GLU A 304 18.53 13.25 -34.09
CA GLU A 304 18.07 13.53 -35.45
C GLU A 304 17.00 14.64 -35.51
N GLU A 305 16.22 14.86 -34.45
CA GLU A 305 15.16 15.87 -34.46
C GLU A 305 15.59 17.29 -34.04
N ALA A 306 16.76 17.47 -33.40
CA ALA A 306 17.25 18.78 -32.94
C ALA A 306 17.98 19.60 -34.03
N GLY A 307 18.07 19.10 -35.27
CA GLY A 307 18.70 19.80 -36.41
C GLY A 307 20.22 19.80 -36.41
N LEU A 308 20.85 18.89 -35.66
CA LEU A 308 22.30 18.78 -35.50
C LEU A 308 22.77 17.41 -35.99
N LEU A 309 23.48 17.39 -37.11
CA LEU A 309 24.05 16.17 -37.68
C LEU A 309 25.53 16.08 -37.33
N TRP A 310 25.91 14.98 -36.66
CA TRP A 310 27.28 14.64 -36.35
C TRP A 310 27.77 13.56 -37.31
N GLU A 311 28.99 13.69 -37.82
CA GLU A 311 29.71 12.58 -38.47
C GLU A 311 30.89 12.21 -37.59
N ASP A 312 31.00 10.92 -37.25
CA ASP A 312 32.04 10.31 -36.41
C ASP A 312 32.23 11.04 -35.05
N PRO A 313 31.19 11.21 -34.20
CA PRO A 313 31.39 11.68 -32.83
C PRO A 313 32.26 10.71 -32.02
N ALA A 314 33.25 11.24 -31.31
CA ALA A 314 34.20 10.46 -30.50
C ALA A 314 34.79 11.30 -29.35
N GLY A 315 35.44 10.63 -28.39
CA GLY A 315 36.04 11.25 -27.23
C GLY A 315 35.02 11.82 -26.26
N LEU A 316 33.96 11.06 -25.95
CA LEU A 316 32.93 11.48 -25.01
C LEU A 316 33.52 11.71 -23.61
N VAL A 317 33.29 12.91 -23.05
CA VAL A 317 33.60 13.22 -21.65
C VAL A 317 32.42 13.93 -21.04
N LEU A 318 31.92 13.42 -19.91
CA LEU A 318 30.86 14.05 -19.12
C LEU A 318 31.43 14.59 -17.81
N GLU A 319 30.94 15.76 -17.40
CA GLU A 319 31.25 16.35 -16.10
C GLU A 319 30.03 17.09 -15.53
N THR A 320 29.98 17.21 -14.20
CA THR A 320 28.91 17.91 -13.48
C THR A 320 29.43 19.16 -12.78
N THR A 321 28.65 20.24 -12.80
CA THR A 321 28.84 21.43 -11.97
C THR A 321 27.78 21.50 -10.88
N SER A 322 27.68 22.59 -10.11
CA SER A 322 26.60 22.72 -9.12
C SER A 322 25.20 22.71 -9.73
N ASP A 323 25.06 23.22 -10.96
CA ASP A 323 23.75 23.52 -11.55
C ASP A 323 23.58 22.95 -12.97
N HIS A 324 24.63 22.34 -13.54
CA HIS A 324 24.64 21.92 -14.95
C HIS A 324 25.36 20.59 -15.17
N LEU A 325 24.89 19.85 -16.17
CA LEU A 325 25.59 18.72 -16.78
C LEU A 325 26.28 19.19 -18.06
N ILE A 326 27.49 18.71 -18.32
CA ILE A 326 28.32 19.16 -19.44
C ILE A 326 28.86 17.94 -20.18
N LEU A 327 28.54 17.84 -21.47
CA LEU A 327 29.12 16.87 -22.40
C LEU A 327 30.10 17.56 -23.32
N ALA A 328 31.33 17.06 -23.40
CA ALA A 328 32.27 17.43 -24.43
C ALA A 328 32.56 16.24 -25.34
N LEU A 329 32.70 16.54 -26.62
CA LEU A 329 33.02 15.56 -27.63
C LEU A 329 33.79 16.19 -28.78
N SER A 330 34.43 15.34 -29.57
CA SER A 330 34.96 15.67 -30.89
C SER A 330 34.08 15.06 -31.98
N ALA A 331 34.10 15.65 -33.17
CA ALA A 331 33.44 15.09 -34.34
C ALA A 331 34.18 15.45 -35.64
N ALA A 332 34.15 14.54 -36.61
CA ALA A 332 34.68 14.78 -37.94
C ALA A 332 33.88 15.85 -38.69
N ARG A 333 32.56 15.89 -38.48
CA ARG A 333 31.69 16.95 -38.97
C ARG A 333 30.55 17.25 -38.00
N LEU A 334 30.16 18.52 -37.95
CA LEU A 334 28.97 19.05 -37.30
C LEU A 334 28.23 19.94 -38.29
N ASP A 335 26.97 19.62 -38.54
CA ASP A 335 26.04 20.44 -39.33
C ASP A 335 24.90 20.87 -38.41
N ASP A 336 24.83 22.17 -38.07
CA ASP A 336 23.77 22.74 -37.22
C ASP A 336 22.57 23.27 -38.04
N GLY A 337 22.50 22.92 -39.33
CA GLY A 337 21.52 23.42 -40.29
C GLY A 337 21.81 24.84 -40.81
N VAL A 338 22.75 25.56 -40.22
CA VAL A 338 23.19 26.92 -40.62
C VAL A 338 24.66 26.94 -41.03
N ASN A 339 25.50 26.20 -40.31
CA ASN A 339 26.94 26.09 -40.43
C ASN A 339 27.32 24.61 -40.56
N VAL A 340 28.30 24.35 -41.43
CA VAL A 340 28.97 23.06 -41.50
C VAL A 340 30.39 23.25 -41.02
N LEU A 341 30.72 22.64 -39.89
CA LEU A 341 32.03 22.65 -39.29
C LEU A 341 32.61 21.26 -39.43
N ASN A 342 33.81 21.17 -39.99
CA ASN A 342 34.56 19.92 -40.00
C ASN A 342 35.57 19.99 -38.87
N ASN A 343 35.92 18.82 -38.32
CA ASN A 343 37.01 18.68 -37.38
C ASN A 343 36.79 19.60 -36.18
N VAL A 344 35.74 19.30 -35.40
CA VAL A 344 35.25 20.16 -34.32
C VAL A 344 35.42 19.50 -32.95
N VAL A 345 35.74 20.32 -31.95
CA VAL A 345 35.51 19.98 -30.54
C VAL A 345 34.46 20.94 -30.00
N THR A 346 33.44 20.38 -29.35
CA THR A 346 32.28 21.11 -28.85
C THR A 346 31.97 20.75 -27.41
N THR A 347 31.18 21.60 -26.77
CA THR A 347 30.50 21.29 -25.52
C THR A 347 29.01 21.50 -25.65
N LEU A 348 28.25 20.59 -25.06
CA LEU A 348 26.82 20.69 -24.83
C LEU A 348 26.62 20.89 -23.33
N VAL A 349 25.84 21.89 -22.97
CA VAL A 349 25.53 22.20 -21.58
C VAL A 349 24.03 22.11 -21.37
N PHE A 350 23.67 21.32 -20.37
CA PHE A 350 22.30 21.00 -20.00
C PHE A 350 21.98 21.80 -18.72
N ASP A 351 20.91 22.59 -18.76
CA ASP A 351 20.45 23.39 -17.61
C ASP A 351 19.61 22.53 -16.67
N GLY A 352 19.58 22.93 -15.41
CA GLY A 352 19.05 22.17 -14.28
C GLY A 352 17.53 21.92 -14.29
N HIS A 353 16.83 22.13 -15.41
CA HIS A 353 15.37 22.05 -15.55
C HIS A 353 14.94 21.38 -16.86
N LEU A 354 15.78 20.52 -17.44
CA LEU A 354 15.40 19.84 -18.68
C LEU A 354 14.41 18.72 -18.38
N GLY A 355 13.13 19.07 -18.35
CA GLY A 355 12.17 18.25 -19.08
C GLY A 355 12.65 18.17 -20.53
N SER A 356 12.58 16.99 -21.11
CA SER A 356 13.19 16.44 -22.33
C SER A 356 13.10 17.28 -23.64
N GLY A 357 12.52 18.49 -23.63
CA GLY A 357 12.22 19.29 -24.83
C GLY A 357 13.08 20.54 -25.13
N GLU A 358 13.94 21.04 -24.22
CA GLU A 358 14.84 22.17 -24.56
C GLU A 358 16.21 21.67 -25.07
N ALA A 359 16.56 22.06 -26.30
CA ALA A 359 17.86 21.72 -26.89
C ALA A 359 19.01 22.22 -25.99
N PRO A 360 20.03 21.39 -25.68
CA PRO A 360 21.14 21.83 -24.86
C PRO A 360 21.82 23.04 -25.49
N GLN A 361 22.30 23.96 -24.64
CA GLN A 361 23.03 25.10 -25.16
C GLN A 361 24.37 24.62 -25.71
N GLN A 362 24.52 24.73 -27.03
CA GLN A 362 25.73 24.30 -27.72
C GLN A 362 26.76 25.40 -27.76
N GLN A 363 28.02 25.02 -27.55
CA GLN A 363 29.12 25.92 -27.79
C GLN A 363 30.33 25.26 -28.42
N LEU A 364 30.72 25.87 -29.54
CA LEU A 364 31.91 25.55 -30.29
C LEU A 364 33.19 26.00 -29.55
N ILE A 365 34.06 25.04 -29.25
CA ILE A 365 35.35 25.30 -28.56
C ILE A 365 36.49 25.40 -29.56
N ALA A 366 36.54 24.50 -30.54
CA ALA A 366 37.63 24.41 -31.50
C ALA A 366 37.14 24.02 -32.89
N VAL A 367 37.72 24.63 -33.93
CA VAL A 367 37.59 24.18 -35.32
C VAL A 367 38.98 23.95 -35.89
N GLY A 368 39.22 22.75 -36.40
CA GLY A 368 40.43 22.37 -37.12
C GLY A 368 40.45 23.02 -38.52
N PRO A 369 41.52 23.75 -38.90
CA PRO A 369 41.54 24.49 -40.16
C PRO A 369 41.96 23.68 -41.40
N ASP A 370 42.01 22.34 -41.38
CA ASP A 370 42.58 21.57 -42.50
C ASP A 370 41.72 20.43 -43.04
N GLN A 371 41.69 20.35 -44.37
CA GLN A 371 40.94 19.37 -45.15
C GLN A 371 41.77 18.09 -45.27
N GLY A 372 41.48 17.06 -44.46
CA GLY A 372 41.87 15.68 -44.81
C GLY A 372 42.42 14.76 -43.72
N GLN A 373 42.38 15.14 -42.44
CA GLN A 373 42.54 14.20 -41.32
C GLN A 373 41.46 14.53 -40.28
N PRO A 374 40.74 13.54 -39.71
CA PRO A 374 39.85 13.76 -38.56
C PRO A 374 40.63 14.43 -37.42
N LEU A 375 39.96 15.22 -36.59
CA LEU A 375 40.51 15.52 -35.27
C LEU A 375 40.55 14.21 -34.49
N ASP A 376 41.73 13.65 -34.33
CA ASP A 376 41.99 12.62 -33.30
C ASP A 376 42.27 13.38 -31.99
N ALA A 377 41.25 14.09 -31.52
CA ALA A 377 41.38 15.05 -30.44
C ALA A 377 41.09 14.38 -29.10
N GLY A 378 42.09 14.35 -28.22
CA GLY A 378 41.84 14.09 -26.81
C GLY A 378 41.06 15.28 -26.25
N VAL A 379 39.79 15.10 -25.96
CA VAL A 379 38.93 16.07 -25.26
C VAL A 379 38.98 15.76 -23.77
N ALA A 380 38.96 16.80 -22.96
CA ALA A 380 38.91 16.66 -21.51
C ALA A 380 38.05 17.77 -20.90
N LEU A 381 37.40 17.45 -19.79
CA LEU A 381 36.61 18.37 -18.98
C LEU A 381 37.04 18.32 -17.53
N ALA A 382 36.90 19.45 -16.83
CA ALA A 382 36.99 19.48 -15.38
C ALA A 382 36.15 20.63 -14.80
N SER A 383 35.28 20.32 -13.83
CA SER A 383 34.55 21.35 -13.06
C SER A 383 35.52 22.26 -12.28
N THR A 384 35.27 23.58 -12.29
CA THR A 384 36.06 24.54 -11.49
C THR A 384 35.48 24.85 -10.11
N GLY A 385 34.30 24.29 -9.82
CA GLY A 385 33.49 24.58 -8.63
C GLY A 385 32.48 25.69 -8.88
N GLY A 386 31.31 25.59 -8.24
CA GLY A 386 30.14 26.39 -8.62
C GLY A 386 29.71 26.03 -10.05
N SER A 387 29.39 27.05 -10.86
CA SER A 387 28.90 26.91 -12.23
C SER A 387 30.02 27.03 -13.30
N GLY A 388 31.29 26.95 -12.90
CA GLY A 388 32.43 27.06 -13.82
C GLY A 388 33.02 25.72 -14.24
N PHE A 389 33.65 25.68 -15.42
CA PHE A 389 34.33 24.51 -15.94
C PHE A 389 35.54 24.86 -16.83
N LEU A 390 36.51 23.95 -16.90
CA LEU A 390 37.60 23.97 -17.85
C LEU A 390 37.32 22.95 -18.95
N VAL A 391 37.55 23.36 -20.19
CA VAL A 391 37.60 22.45 -21.33
C VAL A 391 38.98 22.48 -21.94
N GLY A 392 39.46 21.30 -22.31
CA GLY A 392 40.75 21.10 -22.92
C GLY A 392 40.62 20.23 -24.16
N SER A 393 41.35 20.58 -25.20
CA SER A 393 41.51 19.71 -26.36
C SER A 393 42.98 19.61 -26.72
N VAL A 394 43.41 18.41 -27.09
CA VAL A 394 44.73 18.15 -27.66
C VAL A 394 44.55 17.53 -29.04
N ASP A 395 45.18 18.09 -30.07
CA ASP A 395 45.04 17.66 -31.46
C ASP A 395 46.41 17.44 -32.12
N ALA A 396 46.49 16.44 -32.99
CA ALA A 396 47.68 16.00 -33.68
C ALA A 396 47.68 16.40 -35.15
N ARG A 397 48.50 17.38 -35.53
CA ARG A 397 48.52 17.86 -36.92
C ARG A 397 49.58 17.18 -37.77
N SER A 398 49.23 16.98 -39.05
CA SER A 398 50.19 16.56 -40.08
C SER A 398 51.42 17.49 -40.07
N GLY A 399 52.60 16.90 -39.84
CA GLY A 399 53.85 17.64 -39.65
C GLY A 399 54.40 17.68 -38.22
N GLY A 400 53.82 16.93 -37.29
CA GLY A 400 54.36 16.75 -35.93
C GLY A 400 54.17 17.98 -35.04
N ARG A 401 52.98 18.60 -35.13
CA ARG A 401 52.59 19.72 -34.28
C ARG A 401 51.39 19.32 -33.44
N THR A 402 51.54 19.43 -32.13
CA THR A 402 50.45 19.21 -31.18
C THR A 402 49.78 20.54 -30.89
N PHE A 403 48.49 20.61 -31.13
CA PHE A 403 47.66 21.73 -30.73
C PHE A 403 47.08 21.44 -29.34
N THR A 404 47.17 22.39 -28.42
CA THR A 404 46.52 22.28 -27.12
C THR A 404 45.72 23.54 -26.88
N MET A 405 44.42 23.40 -26.63
CA MET A 405 43.56 24.49 -26.20
C MET A 405 43.05 24.24 -24.79
N LEU A 406 43.00 25.31 -24.00
CA LEU A 406 42.42 25.32 -22.67
C LEU A 406 41.54 26.55 -22.55
N GLN A 407 40.29 26.33 -22.16
CA GLN A 407 39.28 27.37 -22.07
C GLN A 407 38.59 27.28 -20.72
N GLU A 408 38.57 28.39 -19.98
CA GLU A 408 37.76 28.53 -18.77
C GLU A 408 36.43 29.17 -19.11
N ALA A 409 35.37 28.49 -18.67
CA ALA A 409 33.99 28.88 -18.83
C ALA A 409 33.39 29.18 -17.45
N SER A 410 32.59 30.24 -17.35
CA SER A 410 31.72 30.46 -16.21
C SER A 410 30.30 30.72 -16.69
N LEU A 411 29.35 30.03 -16.07
CA LEU A 411 27.92 30.20 -16.32
C LEU A 411 27.37 31.28 -15.38
N ALA A 412 26.98 32.43 -15.93
CA ALA A 412 26.36 33.53 -15.18
C ALA A 412 24.89 33.69 -15.63
N GLY A 413 24.00 32.88 -15.07
CA GLY A 413 22.63 32.71 -15.59
C GLY A 413 22.63 31.88 -16.88
N SER A 414 21.67 32.13 -17.78
CA SER A 414 21.55 31.45 -19.09
C SER A 414 22.54 31.94 -20.16
N LEU A 415 23.60 32.65 -19.76
CA LEU A 415 24.58 33.27 -20.66
C LEU A 415 25.99 32.85 -20.24
N PHE A 416 26.71 32.23 -21.16
CA PHE A 416 28.12 31.89 -21.00
C PHE A 416 29.00 33.13 -21.14
N SER A 417 29.97 33.28 -20.22
CA SER A 417 31.14 34.11 -20.48
C SER A 417 32.39 33.25 -20.39
N PHE A 418 33.16 33.21 -21.48
CA PHE A 418 34.47 32.57 -21.48
C PHE A 418 35.57 33.63 -21.37
N SER A 419 36.52 33.40 -20.47
CA SER A 419 37.79 34.11 -20.47
C SER A 419 38.75 33.33 -21.37
N GLN A 420 38.89 33.76 -22.63
CA GLN A 420 39.72 33.08 -23.61
C GLN A 420 41.21 33.19 -23.24
N THR A 421 41.78 32.17 -22.62
CA THR A 421 43.23 32.01 -22.48
C THR A 421 43.79 31.47 -23.79
N SER A 422 43.92 32.36 -24.78
CA SER A 422 44.78 32.29 -25.99
C SER A 422 45.03 30.91 -26.63
N PRO A 423 44.53 30.62 -27.86
CA PRO A 423 44.99 29.45 -28.61
C PRO A 423 46.49 29.59 -28.89
N LEU A 424 47.31 28.68 -28.36
CA LEU A 424 48.75 28.64 -28.65
C LEU A 424 49.14 27.36 -29.36
N PHE A 425 49.86 27.55 -30.45
CA PHE A 425 50.38 26.49 -31.30
C PHE A 425 51.69 25.97 -30.71
N TYR A 426 51.70 24.75 -30.19
CA TYR A 426 52.94 24.06 -29.91
C TYR A 426 53.37 23.22 -31.12
N SER A 427 54.66 23.22 -31.43
CA SER A 427 55.23 22.34 -32.45
C SER A 427 56.27 21.45 -31.78
N GLY A 428 55.89 20.21 -31.47
CA GLY A 428 56.79 19.24 -30.87
C GLY A 428 56.30 17.83 -31.09
N GLY A 429 56.92 17.13 -32.05
CA GLY A 429 56.75 15.68 -32.25
C GLY A 429 55.42 15.25 -32.86
N SER A 430 55.44 14.08 -33.51
CA SER A 430 54.21 13.38 -33.92
C SER A 430 53.56 12.84 -32.64
N PHE A 431 52.50 13.49 -32.18
CA PHE A 431 51.76 13.11 -30.99
C PHE A 431 50.29 13.05 -31.35
N ALA A 432 49.76 11.83 -31.49
CA ALA A 432 48.33 11.53 -31.63
C ALA A 432 47.80 11.18 -30.24
N PRO A 433 47.04 12.08 -29.58
CA PRO A 433 46.50 11.81 -28.27
C PRO A 433 45.43 10.74 -28.37
N ILE A 434 45.56 9.69 -27.57
CA ILE A 434 44.55 8.64 -27.39
C ILE A 434 43.60 9.04 -26.24
N GLU A 435 44.10 9.81 -25.27
CA GLU A 435 43.35 10.20 -24.08
C GLU A 435 43.88 11.53 -23.53
N ALA A 436 42.99 12.32 -22.92
CA ALA A 436 43.32 13.53 -22.21
C ALA A 436 42.52 13.62 -20.90
N GLU A 437 43.17 14.05 -19.82
CA GLU A 437 42.54 14.28 -18.52
C GLU A 437 42.84 15.69 -18.03
N LEU A 438 41.81 16.37 -17.55
CA LEU A 438 41.92 17.69 -16.94
C LEU A 438 41.76 17.62 -15.43
N ARG A 439 42.50 18.49 -14.75
CA ARG A 439 42.31 18.70 -13.32
C ARG A 439 42.33 20.19 -12.98
N HIS A 440 41.20 20.68 -12.48
CA HIS A 440 41.13 22.02 -11.91
C HIS A 440 41.56 22.02 -10.43
N GLN A 441 42.78 22.52 -10.19
CA GLN A 441 43.26 22.95 -8.87
C GLN A 441 43.66 24.43 -8.96
N SER A 442 44.56 24.93 -8.10
CA SER A 442 44.99 26.34 -8.12
C SER A 442 45.61 26.82 -9.43
N GLU A 443 46.08 25.92 -10.32
CA GLU A 443 46.76 26.29 -11.57
C GLU A 443 46.21 25.61 -12.85
N GLY A 444 45.28 24.65 -12.75
CA GLY A 444 44.75 23.85 -13.88
C GLY A 444 45.81 23.01 -14.63
N TRP A 445 45.55 21.73 -14.88
CA TRP A 445 46.51 20.84 -15.57
C TRP A 445 45.83 19.96 -16.60
N LEU A 446 46.43 19.88 -17.78
CA LEU A 446 46.04 18.96 -18.85
C LEU A 446 47.14 17.92 -19.05
N TRP A 447 46.80 16.67 -18.83
CA TRP A 447 47.66 15.54 -19.14
C TRP A 447 47.08 14.83 -20.35
N SER A 448 47.94 14.41 -21.28
CA SER A 448 47.53 13.66 -22.46
C SER A 448 48.59 12.63 -22.81
N CYS A 449 48.17 11.55 -23.45
CA CYS A 449 49.09 10.51 -23.91
C CYS A 449 48.76 10.07 -25.31
N GLY A 450 49.80 9.67 -26.03
CA GLY A 450 49.70 8.94 -27.30
C GLY A 450 50.50 7.65 -27.22
N ASP A 451 50.62 6.94 -28.34
CA ASP A 451 51.20 5.58 -28.44
C ASP A 451 52.43 5.29 -27.56
N THR A 452 53.37 6.24 -27.44
CA THR A 452 54.58 6.06 -26.62
C THR A 452 54.95 7.31 -25.83
N THR A 453 54.05 8.28 -25.69
CA THR A 453 54.38 9.61 -25.18
C THR A 453 53.37 10.06 -24.15
N LEU A 454 53.85 10.65 -23.06
CA LEU A 454 53.05 11.37 -22.08
C LEU A 454 53.40 12.86 -22.16
N GLN A 455 52.39 13.72 -22.15
CA GLN A 455 52.51 15.16 -22.19
C GLN A 455 51.74 15.78 -21.02
N ALA A 456 52.35 16.77 -20.38
CA ALA A 456 51.72 17.58 -19.34
C ALA A 456 51.79 19.06 -19.73
N THR A 457 50.66 19.74 -19.64
CA THR A 457 50.50 21.17 -19.95
C THR A 457 49.83 21.87 -18.77
N ARG A 458 50.48 22.91 -18.23
CA ARG A 458 49.90 23.75 -17.17
C ARG A 458 48.96 24.81 -17.76
N ALA A 459 47.76 24.98 -17.22
CA ALA A 459 46.76 25.88 -17.78
C ALA A 459 47.10 27.38 -17.62
N THR A 460 47.74 27.78 -16.52
CA THR A 460 48.03 29.20 -16.23
C THR A 460 49.03 29.86 -17.17
N ASP A 461 50.06 29.15 -17.60
CA ASP A 461 51.14 29.69 -18.45
C ASP A 461 51.51 28.80 -19.65
N LEU A 462 50.79 27.69 -19.83
CA LEU A 462 50.96 26.74 -20.93
C LEU A 462 52.35 26.10 -20.97
N ALA A 463 53.05 26.07 -19.83
CA ALA A 463 54.28 25.33 -19.68
C ALA A 463 54.02 23.85 -19.99
N THR A 464 54.69 23.34 -21.02
CA THR A 464 54.48 21.99 -21.55
C THR A 464 55.76 21.18 -21.45
N ALA A 465 55.63 19.92 -21.06
CA ALA A 465 56.72 18.93 -21.13
C ALA A 465 56.20 17.60 -21.61
N SER A 466 57.05 16.85 -22.31
CA SER A 466 56.75 15.50 -22.76
C SER A 466 57.85 14.52 -22.36
N ALA A 467 57.46 13.26 -22.19
CA ALA A 467 58.34 12.14 -21.93
C ALA A 467 57.91 10.94 -22.78
N THR A 468 58.88 10.14 -23.21
CA THR A 468 58.64 8.89 -23.93
C THR A 468 58.69 7.72 -22.96
N VAL A 469 57.74 6.81 -23.07
CA VAL A 469 57.73 5.52 -22.36
C VAL A 469 58.20 4.39 -23.26
N ALA A 470 58.67 3.30 -22.67
CA ALA A 470 59.27 2.18 -23.41
C ALA A 470 58.26 1.14 -23.91
N PHE A 471 56.97 1.39 -23.73
CA PHE A 471 55.87 0.48 -24.06
C PHE A 471 54.74 1.24 -24.77
N PRO A 472 53.88 0.53 -25.53
CA PRO A 472 52.66 1.10 -26.08
C PRO A 472 51.71 1.52 -24.96
N VAL A 473 51.36 2.80 -24.92
CA VAL A 473 50.39 3.38 -23.98
C VAL A 473 48.99 3.02 -24.43
N THR A 474 48.16 2.58 -23.48
CA THR A 474 46.75 2.25 -23.66
C THR A 474 45.82 3.17 -22.87
N GLY A 475 46.39 4.09 -22.10
CA GLY A 475 45.68 5.14 -21.38
C GLY A 475 46.61 5.90 -20.43
N CYS A 476 46.15 7.04 -19.96
CA CYS A 476 46.88 7.84 -18.99
C CYS A 476 45.95 8.61 -18.07
N PHE A 477 46.40 8.82 -16.85
CA PHE A 477 45.64 9.57 -15.86
C PHE A 477 46.54 10.43 -14.99
N THR A 478 45.95 11.40 -14.31
CA THR A 478 46.65 12.27 -13.36
C THR A 478 46.68 11.65 -11.97
N ASP A 479 47.81 11.67 -11.27
CA ASP A 479 47.87 11.34 -9.85
C ASP A 479 47.67 12.59 -9.00
N SER A 480 48.33 13.67 -9.42
CA SER A 480 48.28 14.99 -8.80
C SER A 480 48.41 16.08 -9.87
N ALA A 481 48.28 17.35 -9.49
CA ALA A 481 48.54 18.48 -10.39
C ALA A 481 49.87 18.34 -11.17
N THR A 482 50.95 17.95 -10.48
CA THR A 482 52.29 17.83 -11.07
C THR A 482 52.76 16.39 -11.24
N ARG A 483 51.84 15.41 -11.24
CA ARG A 483 52.20 14.00 -11.38
C ARG A 483 51.16 13.27 -12.20
N GLY A 484 51.60 12.55 -13.22
CA GLY A 484 50.74 11.75 -14.08
C GLY A 484 51.39 10.41 -14.40
N THR A 485 50.54 9.45 -14.76
CA THR A 485 50.92 8.08 -15.03
C THR A 485 50.45 7.67 -16.42
N ALA A 486 51.35 7.11 -17.22
CA ALA A 486 51.02 6.45 -18.47
C ALA A 486 51.01 4.94 -18.25
N CYS A 487 49.95 4.27 -18.69
CA CYS A 487 49.79 2.83 -18.53
C CYS A 487 49.73 2.13 -19.90
N GLY A 488 50.38 0.98 -19.98
CA GLY A 488 50.23 0.03 -21.07
C GLY A 488 49.54 -1.25 -20.57
N THR A 489 49.54 -2.26 -21.41
CA THR A 489 48.94 -3.57 -21.09
C THR A 489 49.70 -4.41 -20.05
N THR A 490 50.93 -4.02 -19.70
CA THR A 490 51.80 -4.84 -18.81
C THR A 490 52.51 -4.04 -17.73
N GLU A 491 52.61 -2.72 -17.89
CA GLU A 491 53.31 -1.84 -16.96
C GLU A 491 52.76 -0.42 -17.04
N CYS A 492 52.93 0.34 -15.96
CA CYS A 492 52.66 1.77 -15.92
C CYS A 492 53.94 2.52 -15.53
N THR A 493 54.08 3.77 -15.96
CA THR A 493 55.18 4.65 -15.55
C THR A 493 54.63 6.01 -15.13
N THR A 494 54.99 6.41 -13.91
CA THR A 494 54.63 7.68 -13.29
C THR A 494 55.75 8.70 -13.48
N PHE A 495 55.37 9.93 -13.84
CA PHE A 495 56.27 11.05 -14.05
C PHE A 495 55.90 12.22 -13.14
N ASP A 496 56.92 12.90 -12.62
CA ASP A 496 56.81 14.20 -11.96
C ASP A 496 57.12 15.32 -12.96
N PHE A 497 56.22 16.30 -13.03
CA PHE A 497 56.41 17.52 -13.79
C PHE A 497 57.07 18.59 -12.89
N ASP A 498 58.19 19.16 -13.35
CA ASP A 498 58.80 20.32 -12.71
C ASP A 498 58.29 21.63 -13.36
N PRO A 499 57.46 22.43 -12.68
CA PRO A 499 56.94 23.68 -13.22
C PRO A 499 57.99 24.79 -13.32
N SER A 500 59.13 24.67 -12.64
CA SER A 500 60.21 25.65 -12.69
C SER A 500 61.17 25.42 -13.86
N SER A 501 61.21 24.18 -14.36
CA SER A 501 61.92 23.77 -15.56
C SER A 501 61.05 22.73 -16.28
N PRO A 502 60.19 23.13 -17.24
CA PRO A 502 59.11 22.30 -17.79
C PRO A 502 59.67 21.03 -18.42
N THR A 503 59.81 20.02 -17.58
CA THR A 503 60.43 18.74 -17.86
C THR A 503 59.65 17.68 -17.10
N LEU A 504 59.44 16.53 -17.74
CA LEU A 504 58.92 15.34 -17.10
C LEU A 504 60.09 14.47 -16.69
N THR A 505 60.13 14.09 -15.41
CA THR A 505 61.14 13.19 -14.85
C THR A 505 60.47 11.97 -14.25
N LEU A 506 61.16 10.83 -14.25
CA LEU A 506 60.61 9.62 -13.61
C LEU A 506 60.36 9.89 -12.13
N ALA A 507 59.13 9.65 -11.69
CA ALA A 507 58.77 9.84 -10.29
C ALA A 507 59.60 8.88 -9.40
N PRO A 508 60.10 9.33 -8.24
CA PRO A 508 60.88 8.49 -7.32
C PRO A 508 60.12 7.26 -6.84
N THR A 509 58.80 7.35 -6.81
CA THR A 509 57.87 6.28 -6.48
C THR A 509 57.07 5.92 -7.71
N GLN A 510 56.95 4.63 -8.02
CA GLN A 510 56.15 4.08 -9.12
C GLN A 510 54.97 3.30 -8.51
N PRO A 511 53.94 3.98 -7.98
CA PRO A 511 52.85 3.31 -7.25
C PRO A 511 52.06 2.34 -8.14
N TRP A 512 52.11 2.52 -9.47
CA TRP A 512 51.36 1.72 -10.46
C TRP A 512 52.24 0.74 -11.24
N GLY A 513 53.55 0.66 -10.95
CA GLY A 513 54.59 0.21 -11.89
C GLY A 513 54.53 -1.25 -12.41
N ALA A 514 53.67 -2.11 -11.87
CA ALA A 514 53.51 -3.50 -12.32
C ALA A 514 52.09 -3.84 -12.78
N ALA A 515 51.23 -2.84 -12.92
CA ALA A 515 49.84 -3.02 -13.30
C ALA A 515 49.67 -2.79 -14.81
N GLY A 516 48.92 -3.66 -15.48
CA GLY A 516 48.58 -3.53 -16.88
C GLY A 516 47.10 -3.21 -17.01
N TRP A 517 46.77 -2.07 -17.63
CA TRP A 517 45.40 -1.56 -17.72
C TRP A 517 45.11 -1.03 -19.12
N ARG A 518 43.89 -1.23 -19.63
CA ARG A 518 43.40 -0.55 -20.83
C ARG A 518 42.23 0.38 -20.47
N HIS A 519 42.05 1.45 -21.24
CA HIS A 519 40.92 2.38 -21.10
C HIS A 519 40.80 2.88 -19.64
N VAL A 520 41.81 3.64 -19.20
CA VAL A 520 41.93 4.07 -17.80
C VAL A 520 41.32 5.44 -17.63
N HIS A 521 40.03 5.46 -17.31
CA HIS A 521 39.33 6.70 -17.08
C HIS A 521 39.37 7.11 -15.61
N ARG A 522 39.44 8.42 -15.38
CA ARG A 522 39.35 9.00 -14.06
C ARG A 522 38.18 9.96 -13.98
N HIS A 523 37.31 9.74 -13.00
CA HIS A 523 36.30 10.70 -12.60
C HIS A 523 36.52 11.12 -11.15
N GLY A 524 36.94 12.36 -10.94
CA GLY A 524 37.27 12.88 -9.61
C GLY A 524 38.36 12.07 -8.89
N SER A 525 37.98 11.26 -7.90
CA SER A 525 38.91 10.41 -7.13
C SER A 525 38.92 8.95 -7.55
N LEU A 526 37.97 8.56 -8.41
CA LEU A 526 37.81 7.20 -8.89
C LEU A 526 38.69 7.00 -10.12
N ILE A 527 39.48 5.93 -10.16
CA ILE A 527 40.17 5.49 -11.37
C ILE A 527 39.60 4.13 -11.71
N VAL A 528 39.09 4.00 -12.92
CA VAL A 528 38.50 2.77 -13.43
C VAL A 528 39.32 2.29 -14.62
N ALA A 529 39.43 0.97 -14.76
CA ALA A 529 40.20 0.34 -15.81
C ALA A 529 39.44 -0.84 -16.39
N ALA A 530 39.48 -0.95 -17.72
CA ALA A 530 38.99 -2.09 -18.46
C ALA A 530 40.08 -3.16 -18.56
N ASP A 531 39.71 -4.41 -18.32
CA ASP A 531 40.47 -5.58 -18.73
C ASP A 531 39.73 -6.28 -19.88
N PRO A 532 40.33 -6.31 -21.09
CA PRO A 532 39.74 -6.97 -22.27
C PRO A 532 39.44 -8.47 -22.09
N SER A 533 39.93 -9.09 -21.02
CA SER A 533 39.80 -10.52 -20.76
C SER A 533 39.09 -10.85 -19.45
N THR A 534 38.91 -9.89 -18.54
CA THR A 534 38.36 -10.18 -17.19
C THR A 534 37.28 -9.24 -16.69
N GLY A 535 37.02 -8.09 -17.36
CA GLY A 535 35.92 -7.19 -17.03
C GLY A 535 36.39 -5.78 -16.64
N ALA A 536 35.69 -5.13 -15.70
CA ALA A 536 36.00 -3.77 -15.24
C ALA A 536 36.42 -3.75 -13.77
N SER A 537 37.37 -2.89 -13.42
CA SER A 537 37.85 -2.73 -12.04
C SER A 537 38.08 -1.28 -11.64
N ILE A 538 37.82 -0.95 -10.37
CA ILE A 538 38.34 0.26 -9.73
C ILE A 538 39.77 -0.03 -9.29
N VAL A 539 40.69 0.81 -9.73
CA VAL A 539 42.13 0.62 -9.52
C VAL A 539 42.68 1.67 -8.57
N GLY A 540 43.19 1.20 -7.44
CA GLY A 540 43.96 2.00 -6.49
C GLY A 540 45.42 1.57 -6.48
N PRO A 541 46.34 2.41 -5.97
CA PRO A 541 47.77 2.10 -5.95
C PRO A 541 48.12 0.91 -5.04
N SER A 542 47.21 0.47 -4.17
CA SER A 542 47.40 -0.65 -3.24
C SER A 542 46.30 -1.71 -3.29
N SER A 543 45.24 -1.51 -4.07
CA SER A 543 44.08 -2.40 -4.11
C SER A 543 43.28 -2.23 -5.40
N THR A 544 42.76 -3.33 -5.92
CA THR A 544 41.85 -3.35 -7.07
C THR A 544 40.54 -3.99 -6.64
N VAL A 545 39.41 -3.37 -7.00
CA VAL A 545 38.06 -3.88 -6.74
C VAL A 545 37.40 -4.18 -8.08
N SER A 546 37.03 -5.43 -8.31
CA SER A 546 36.27 -5.82 -9.51
C SER A 546 34.87 -5.20 -9.43
N ILE A 547 34.45 -4.53 -10.50
CA ILE A 547 33.14 -3.89 -10.63
C ILE A 547 32.22 -4.79 -11.47
N LEU A 548 32.71 -5.16 -12.65
CA LEU A 548 32.01 -5.99 -13.63
C LEU A 548 32.92 -7.19 -13.91
N GLY A 549 32.40 -8.40 -13.79
CA GLY A 549 33.16 -9.62 -14.02
C GLY A 549 32.43 -10.56 -14.96
N GLY A 550 33.18 -11.28 -15.78
CA GLY A 550 32.66 -12.39 -16.58
C GLY A 550 32.71 -12.20 -18.09
N GLU A 551 32.81 -10.98 -18.60
CA GLU A 551 32.86 -10.70 -20.04
C GLU A 551 33.87 -9.58 -20.38
N PRO A 552 34.39 -9.53 -21.62
CA PRO A 552 35.24 -8.44 -22.12
C PRO A 552 34.55 -7.08 -22.02
N VAL A 553 35.24 -6.10 -21.43
CA VAL A 553 34.83 -4.69 -21.42
C VAL A 553 35.70 -3.92 -22.40
N LEU A 554 35.06 -3.16 -23.29
CA LEU A 554 35.70 -2.46 -24.40
C LEU A 554 35.86 -0.97 -24.15
N HIS A 555 34.87 -0.36 -23.52
CA HIS A 555 34.90 1.02 -23.05
C HIS A 555 34.13 1.09 -21.75
N LEU A 556 34.50 1.99 -20.85
CA LEU A 556 33.74 2.22 -19.63
C LEU A 556 34.00 3.62 -19.10
N ASP A 557 33.02 4.13 -18.37
CA ASP A 557 33.16 5.33 -17.57
C ASP A 557 32.45 5.11 -16.23
N ALA A 558 32.85 5.84 -15.20
CA ALA A 558 32.30 5.65 -13.87
C ALA A 558 32.36 6.92 -13.04
N VAL A 559 31.28 7.18 -12.30
CA VAL A 559 31.16 8.33 -11.39
C VAL A 559 30.83 7.86 -9.98
N ALA A 560 31.31 8.62 -8.99
CA ALA A 560 30.95 8.45 -7.60
C ALA A 560 30.22 9.71 -7.10
N SER A 561 28.95 9.59 -6.73
CA SER A 561 28.13 10.67 -6.18
C SER A 561 27.36 10.17 -4.95
N GLY A 562 27.25 10.98 -3.90
CA GLY A 562 26.43 10.65 -2.71
C GLY A 562 26.80 9.37 -1.94
N GLY A 563 27.95 8.73 -2.23
CA GLY A 563 28.31 7.41 -1.69
C GLY A 563 27.87 6.22 -2.56
N LEU A 564 27.25 6.49 -3.71
CA LEU A 564 26.95 5.55 -4.77
C LEU A 564 28.09 5.54 -5.80
N TRP A 565 28.41 4.37 -6.33
CA TRP A 565 29.19 4.18 -7.54
C TRP A 565 28.23 3.85 -8.68
N LEU A 566 28.38 4.57 -9.79
CA LEU A 566 27.69 4.32 -11.05
C LEU A 566 28.77 4.04 -12.11
N VAL A 567 28.56 3.01 -12.91
CA VAL A 567 29.49 2.56 -13.94
C VAL A 567 28.70 2.27 -15.21
N ALA A 568 29.09 2.87 -16.32
CA ALA A 568 28.60 2.50 -17.64
C ALA A 568 29.72 1.76 -18.37
N ALA A 569 29.43 0.59 -18.94
CA ALA A 569 30.42 -0.20 -19.65
C ALA A 569 29.86 -0.81 -20.92
N ILE A 570 30.63 -0.74 -21.99
CA ILE A 570 30.39 -1.49 -23.21
C ILE A 570 30.99 -2.88 -23.04
N THR A 571 30.14 -3.90 -23.12
CA THR A 571 30.54 -5.31 -23.01
C THR A 571 30.39 -6.00 -24.36
N GLU A 572 31.25 -7.00 -24.62
CA GLU A 572 31.18 -7.86 -25.81
C GLU A 572 31.10 -9.33 -25.39
N PRO A 573 29.90 -9.81 -25.01
CA PRO A 573 29.74 -11.16 -24.50
C PRO A 573 30.00 -12.20 -25.58
N ALA A 574 30.55 -13.37 -25.23
CA ALA A 574 30.84 -14.41 -26.21
C ALA A 574 29.60 -14.95 -26.97
N SER A 575 28.40 -14.78 -26.40
CA SER A 575 27.13 -15.32 -26.92
C SER A 575 26.09 -14.26 -27.31
N ALA A 576 26.42 -12.96 -27.22
CA ALA A 576 25.50 -11.87 -27.50
C ALA A 576 26.21 -10.75 -28.30
N PRO A 577 25.48 -9.90 -29.03
CA PRO A 577 26.07 -8.71 -29.62
C PRO A 577 26.63 -7.77 -28.54
N ARG A 578 27.53 -6.88 -28.96
CA ARG A 578 28.05 -5.82 -28.09
C ARG A 578 26.88 -4.97 -27.55
N GLY A 579 26.89 -4.68 -26.25
CA GLY A 579 25.83 -3.91 -25.58
C GLY A 579 26.37 -3.09 -24.42
N VAL A 580 25.53 -2.21 -23.86
CA VAL A 580 25.89 -1.37 -22.71
C VAL A 580 25.34 -2.00 -21.43
N VAL A 581 26.12 -1.97 -20.36
CA VAL A 581 25.74 -2.44 -19.02
C VAL A 581 25.94 -1.31 -18.04
N ILE A 582 24.91 -1.02 -17.24
CA ILE A 582 24.96 -0.08 -16.13
C ILE A 582 25.17 -0.85 -14.83
N GLY A 583 26.28 -0.57 -14.16
CA GLY A 583 26.60 -1.06 -12.83
C GLY A 583 26.32 0.01 -11.78
N TYR A 584 25.63 -0.33 -10.69
CA TYR A 584 25.44 0.58 -9.55
C TYR A 584 25.58 -0.11 -8.20
N GLY A 585 26.01 0.61 -7.18
CA GLY A 585 26.09 0.09 -5.82
C GLY A 585 26.82 1.01 -4.83
N PRO A 586 26.80 0.70 -3.53
CA PRO A 586 27.47 1.53 -2.53
C PRO A 586 28.98 1.52 -2.74
N ALA A 587 29.63 2.65 -2.44
CA ALA A 587 31.08 2.79 -2.56
C ALA A 587 31.84 1.72 -1.76
N GLY A 588 32.61 0.88 -2.46
CA GLY A 588 33.36 -0.23 -1.87
C GLY A 588 32.52 -1.46 -1.50
N GLY A 589 31.24 -1.50 -1.86
CA GLY A 589 30.34 -2.64 -1.70
C GLY A 589 30.09 -3.40 -3.01
N PRO A 590 29.13 -4.35 -3.01
CA PRO A 590 28.78 -5.10 -4.20
C PRO A 590 28.10 -4.20 -5.24
N ILE A 591 28.41 -4.43 -6.51
CA ILE A 591 27.80 -3.75 -7.66
C ILE A 591 26.70 -4.65 -8.25
N GLN A 592 25.52 -4.08 -8.45
CA GLN A 592 24.44 -4.65 -9.24
C GLN A 592 24.58 -4.18 -10.69
N THR A 593 24.16 -5.01 -11.65
CA THR A 593 24.31 -4.71 -13.08
C THR A 593 23.00 -4.89 -13.79
N VAL A 594 22.67 -3.93 -14.66
CA VAL A 594 21.48 -3.95 -15.52
C VAL A 594 21.98 -3.78 -16.97
N PRO A 595 21.71 -4.74 -17.87
CA PRO A 595 21.98 -4.54 -19.29
C PRO A 595 21.02 -3.48 -19.85
N LEU A 596 21.53 -2.61 -20.72
CA LEU A 596 20.72 -1.78 -21.60
C LEU A 596 20.52 -2.58 -22.88
N ASP A 597 19.43 -3.34 -22.91
CA ASP A 597 19.03 -4.11 -24.09
C ASP A 597 18.40 -3.14 -25.12
N ASP A 598 18.78 -3.28 -26.40
CA ASP A 598 18.28 -2.50 -27.55
C ASP A 598 18.40 -0.97 -27.45
N ILE A 599 19.63 -0.46 -27.60
CA ILE A 599 19.99 0.98 -27.53
C ILE A 599 19.24 1.86 -28.56
N ASP A 600 18.82 1.28 -29.70
CA ASP A 600 17.93 1.92 -30.70
C ASP A 600 17.16 0.80 -31.46
N PRO A 601 15.88 0.53 -31.12
CA PRO A 601 15.04 -0.44 -31.79
C PRO A 601 14.53 0.02 -33.16
N LEU A 602 14.60 1.32 -33.50
CA LEU A 602 14.31 1.85 -34.84
C LEU A 602 15.47 1.61 -35.81
N ARG A 603 16.70 1.51 -35.29
CA ARG A 603 17.92 1.12 -36.02
C ARG A 603 18.52 -0.17 -35.46
N PRO A 604 17.86 -1.32 -35.66
CA PRO A 604 18.41 -2.60 -35.22
C PRO A 604 19.74 -2.89 -35.90
N GLY A 605 20.81 -2.93 -35.11
CA GLY A 605 22.18 -3.14 -35.60
C GLY A 605 23.18 -2.05 -35.23
N LEU A 606 22.76 -0.98 -34.53
CA LEU A 606 23.67 -0.01 -33.95
C LEU A 606 24.63 -0.69 -32.95
N VAL A 607 25.91 -0.38 -33.07
CA VAL A 607 26.96 -0.95 -32.23
C VAL A 607 27.54 0.14 -31.32
N PRO A 608 27.46 0.02 -29.99
CA PRO A 608 28.03 1.04 -29.11
C PRO A 608 29.56 1.08 -29.24
N LEU A 609 30.11 2.30 -29.31
CA LEU A 609 31.54 2.58 -29.48
C LEU A 609 32.17 3.17 -28.22
N GLU A 610 31.57 4.22 -27.67
CA GLU A 610 32.01 4.89 -26.43
C GLU A 610 30.83 5.14 -25.49
N VAL A 611 31.13 5.24 -24.20
CA VAL A 611 30.16 5.60 -23.15
C VAL A 611 30.79 6.62 -22.21
N ALA A 612 30.01 7.60 -21.79
CA ALA A 612 30.36 8.52 -20.71
C ALA A 612 29.22 8.60 -19.70
N ILE A 613 29.54 8.76 -18.42
CA ILE A 613 28.54 8.90 -17.35
C ILE A 613 28.95 9.98 -16.35
N ALA A 614 28.00 10.85 -15.98
CA ALA A 614 28.20 11.79 -14.88
C ALA A 614 26.96 11.85 -13.98
N ALA A 615 27.14 12.24 -12.72
CA ALA A 615 26.06 12.30 -11.75
C ALA A 615 26.26 13.45 -10.75
N SER A 616 25.17 14.14 -10.42
CA SER A 616 25.07 15.12 -9.33
C SER A 616 24.37 14.48 -8.11
N SER A 617 23.85 15.30 -7.19
CA SER A 617 23.04 14.82 -6.06
C SER A 617 21.66 14.32 -6.46
N ASP A 618 21.13 14.82 -7.57
CA ASP A 618 19.73 14.72 -8.01
C ASP A 618 19.59 14.26 -9.47
N ARG A 619 20.71 13.97 -10.15
CA ARG A 619 20.73 13.68 -11.59
C ARG A 619 21.80 12.68 -11.98
N VAL A 620 21.52 11.95 -13.06
CA VAL A 620 22.49 11.10 -13.75
C VAL A 620 22.36 11.35 -15.25
N MET A 621 23.48 11.49 -15.95
CA MET A 621 23.52 11.57 -17.40
C MET A 621 24.36 10.44 -17.96
N LEU A 622 23.84 9.78 -18.99
CA LEU A 622 24.53 8.78 -19.79
C LEU A 622 24.62 9.29 -21.24
N ALA A 623 25.80 9.19 -21.85
CA ALA A 623 26.01 9.47 -23.27
C ALA A 623 26.70 8.28 -23.94
N ILE A 624 26.28 7.95 -25.16
CA ILE A 624 26.72 6.77 -25.92
C ILE A 624 26.94 7.17 -27.38
N THR A 625 28.07 6.76 -27.97
CA THR A 625 28.23 6.81 -29.44
C THR A 625 27.93 5.45 -30.05
N LEU A 626 27.29 5.46 -31.22
CA LEU A 626 26.73 4.28 -31.87
C LEU A 626 27.15 4.23 -33.34
N ASP A 627 27.65 3.09 -33.82
CA ASP A 627 28.02 2.85 -35.23
C ASP A 627 26.86 2.17 -35.98
N ASP A 628 26.41 2.76 -37.10
CA ASP A 628 25.37 2.23 -38.00
C ASP A 628 25.94 1.34 -39.14
N ASN A 629 27.16 0.84 -39.01
CA ASN A 629 27.82 -0.09 -39.93
C ASN A 629 27.89 0.38 -41.41
N GLY A 630 27.74 1.69 -41.71
CA GLY A 630 27.43 2.08 -43.08
C GLY A 630 27.62 3.53 -43.55
N SER A 631 27.39 4.56 -42.73
CA SER A 631 27.67 5.93 -43.19
C SER A 631 27.83 7.00 -42.11
N ASP A 632 27.20 6.88 -40.94
CA ASP A 632 27.20 7.95 -39.94
C ASP A 632 27.11 7.35 -38.52
N ASP A 633 28.08 7.68 -37.67
CA ASP A 633 28.03 7.38 -36.24
C ASP A 633 27.06 8.34 -35.53
N VAL A 634 26.23 7.82 -34.63
CA VAL A 634 25.17 8.57 -33.92
C VAL A 634 25.57 8.82 -32.46
N LEU A 635 25.21 9.99 -31.93
CA LEU A 635 25.31 10.30 -30.51
C LEU A 635 23.92 10.16 -29.86
N ALA A 636 23.81 9.31 -28.84
CA ALA A 636 22.63 9.18 -27.98
C ALA A 636 22.97 9.62 -26.56
N TRP A 637 22.01 10.21 -25.85
CA TRP A 637 22.16 10.60 -24.45
C TRP A 637 20.81 10.56 -23.74
N SER A 638 20.86 10.41 -22.43
CA SER A 638 19.69 10.52 -21.56
C SER A 638 20.11 11.20 -20.25
N VAL A 639 19.27 12.09 -19.75
CA VAL A 639 19.39 12.70 -18.43
C VAL A 639 18.22 12.22 -17.60
N TYR A 640 18.53 11.61 -16.46
CA TYR A 640 17.57 11.20 -15.46
C TYR A 640 17.62 12.21 -14.31
N GLU A 641 16.46 12.77 -13.93
CA GLU A 641 16.30 13.67 -12.79
C GLU A 641 15.47 12.96 -11.72
N HIS A 642 16.03 12.79 -10.52
CA HIS A 642 15.27 12.29 -9.37
C HIS A 642 15.82 12.92 -8.08
N PRO A 643 14.97 13.53 -7.23
CA PRO A 643 15.38 14.19 -6.00
C PRO A 643 16.00 13.24 -4.96
#